data_AF-K9T4M2-F1
#
_entry.id   AF-K9T4M2-F1
#
_cell.length_a   1.000
_cell.length_b   1.000
_cell.length_c   1.000
_cell.angle_alpha   90.00
_cell.angle_beta   90.00
_cell.angle_gamma   90.00
#
_symmetry.space_group_name_H-M   'P 1'
#
loop_
_entity.id
_entity.type
_entity.pdbx_description
1 polymer ?
#
loop_
_entity_poly.entity_id
_entity_poly.type
_entity_poly.pdbx_seq_one_letter_code
_entity_poly.pdbx_strand_id
1 'polypeptide(L)'
;MVCGAIAIVQSMLKTSSIKPLGTILQQADLVSAAQIEVALREQARSPNLRIGEILALRGWVKQKTADFFAQRWLTLANQESKRPLGQYLKEAALLNELQIEIVLSEQRQTGLRFGELAVKKGWLKPTTLDFFLDFLVPERQKNGEQAHPMESWDPSGFPQHLEAIQQRLLENQRCDPLQLLSLYRQILRFGEVPANNTPEQAELLDLGLVVKYQGALQVSNPIYEKVIDRSWVEQELTSLQPFSQIRLKLFKLENKARYPYSVLEEVLAWTNEQFSLTQKLCQLVAESNSFIEAGEEASRVGQVARTRLIEDWENQAAGEHLRAIRQRLLNNQQCQPFRLLKLYRQILRLEEVRVNGTPEQVELLNLGLITNDRGSLKAANRIYEAVFNRSWVERELTRLHLAYLKLESFQLEEKASYPYSVLEEVLDWTNEQAFLTQTLCQLIAESDSFIEAEEEASRVEQLVRQCLIENWENQAASEHLKAIRHRLLNNQPCQPFRLLKLYRQILRLEEVRVNGTPEQVELLNLGLITNDRGSLKAANRIYEAVFNRSWVERELTRLHLAYLKLESFQLEEKASYPYSVLEEVLDWTNEQAFLIQTLCQLIAESDSFIEAEEEASRVEQLVRQCLIANWENRAAGEHLKAIWQRLLESKNCGTFRLLKLYRQILRLGEVRVNGTLEQVELLNLGLITNDRGSLKVANRIYEAVFSRSWVESELAKFLRTSISETSNPAQTEDISSIASHKKTDKKTTKKALRRILSFGAIAGVTLIGFNLFFQRREPEVFQQGNELLNQGEYKEAIAKYDQILASDGNYYQAWTNRGYALAGLRDYNKMLDSCTTAAIIEPKAVYAWNCQGEALHNLKQYEQAIAAFNKAIAIEPDDPVFWINKSESLLGLKHSEEALATIEQAIEILEKIQQENGSNSMIREFSVAWSSKARALKEDRRDEEALDAYNRALEYSPDYFPAQRGKGIVLQSLGRYKEAIQEFDRILNNPKQTSQDKAEVWFYKGLALCQLQQPRTALSAFKEALKLKPGYKEAEKAKMTCG
;
A
#
# COMPACT_ATOMS: atom_id res chain seq x y z
N MET A 1 -52.69 -50.08 -46.46
CA MET A 1 -52.27 -48.68 -46.18
C MET A 1 -52.25 -48.47 -44.67
N VAL A 2 -51.07 -48.63 -44.06
CA VAL A 2 -50.79 -48.21 -42.67
C VAL A 2 -50.13 -46.82 -42.74
N CYS A 3 -49.97 -46.14 -41.60
CA CYS A 3 -49.35 -44.81 -41.39
C CYS A 3 -50.25 -43.55 -41.43
N GLY A 4 -51.54 -43.65 -41.78
CA GLY A 4 -52.42 -42.46 -41.82
C GLY A 4 -52.98 -41.98 -40.46
N ALA A 5 -53.53 -42.88 -39.65
CA ALA A 5 -54.46 -42.49 -38.57
C ALA A 5 -53.85 -42.35 -37.15
N ILE A 6 -52.70 -42.96 -36.88
CA ILE A 6 -52.12 -43.00 -35.51
C ILE A 6 -51.47 -41.65 -35.12
N ALA A 7 -50.93 -40.92 -36.09
CA ALA A 7 -50.24 -39.64 -35.86
C ALA A 7 -51.15 -38.55 -35.28
N ILE A 8 -52.44 -38.52 -35.64
CA ILE A 8 -53.38 -37.47 -35.24
C ILE A 8 -53.85 -37.63 -33.79
N VAL A 9 -54.02 -38.88 -33.31
CA VAL A 9 -54.37 -39.13 -31.90
C VAL A 9 -53.16 -38.94 -30.99
N GLN A 10 -51.94 -39.25 -31.46
CA GLN A 10 -50.71 -39.02 -30.69
C GLN A 10 -50.24 -37.56 -30.70
N SER A 11 -50.64 -36.73 -31.66
CA SER A 11 -50.32 -35.29 -31.66
C SER A 11 -51.20 -34.48 -30.70
N MET A 12 -52.46 -34.87 -30.49
CA MET A 12 -53.38 -34.20 -29.55
C MET A 12 -53.21 -34.62 -28.08
N LEU A 13 -52.47 -35.69 -27.78
CA LEU A 13 -52.25 -36.19 -26.40
C LEU A 13 -50.88 -35.82 -25.81
N LYS A 14 -50.26 -34.72 -26.25
CA LYS A 14 -49.11 -34.11 -25.55
C LYS A 14 -49.54 -33.33 -24.29
N THR A 15 -49.94 -34.11 -23.29
CA THR A 15 -49.62 -33.88 -21.86
C THR A 15 -49.96 -32.52 -21.24
N SER A 16 -51.24 -32.14 -21.19
CA SER A 16 -51.75 -31.31 -20.09
C SER A 16 -51.97 -32.17 -18.83
N SER A 17 -50.87 -32.51 -18.15
CA SER A 17 -50.97 -33.27 -16.88
C SER A 17 -51.78 -32.49 -15.85
N ILE A 18 -52.85 -33.11 -15.30
CA ILE A 18 -53.67 -32.49 -14.26
C ILE A 18 -52.86 -32.49 -12.96
N LYS A 19 -52.10 -31.40 -12.74
CA LYS A 19 -51.29 -31.20 -11.53
C LYS A 19 -52.16 -31.32 -10.28
N PRO A 20 -51.80 -32.16 -9.29
CA PRO A 20 -52.53 -32.24 -8.02
C PRO A 20 -52.59 -30.87 -7.33
N LEU A 21 -53.75 -30.53 -6.72
CA LEU A 21 -54.01 -29.21 -6.10
C LEU A 21 -52.88 -28.74 -5.16
N GLY A 22 -52.30 -29.64 -4.35
CA GLY A 22 -51.16 -29.31 -3.50
C GLY A 22 -49.98 -28.76 -4.30
N THR A 23 -49.62 -29.39 -5.42
CA THR A 23 -48.49 -28.92 -6.27
C THR A 23 -48.77 -27.59 -6.95
N ILE A 24 -50.04 -27.28 -7.29
CA ILE A 24 -50.45 -25.97 -7.81
C ILE A 24 -50.30 -24.89 -6.73
N LEU A 25 -50.81 -25.14 -5.52
CA LEU A 25 -50.70 -24.20 -4.39
C LEU A 25 -49.24 -24.03 -3.91
N GLN A 26 -48.39 -25.05 -4.08
CA GLN A 26 -46.95 -24.96 -3.83
C GLN A 26 -46.24 -24.09 -4.88
N GLN A 27 -46.58 -24.24 -6.16
CA GLN A 27 -45.98 -23.45 -7.24
C GLN A 27 -46.43 -21.97 -7.19
N ALA A 28 -47.59 -21.69 -6.62
CA ALA A 28 -48.04 -20.34 -6.26
C ALA A 28 -47.42 -19.79 -4.95
N ASP A 29 -46.58 -20.57 -4.26
CA ASP A 29 -46.00 -20.27 -2.94
C ASP A 29 -47.06 -19.89 -1.88
N LEU A 30 -48.22 -20.55 -1.94
CA LEU A 30 -49.32 -20.40 -0.97
C LEU A 30 -49.25 -21.44 0.16
N VAL A 31 -48.54 -22.56 -0.05
CA VAL A 31 -48.25 -23.59 0.96
C VAL A 31 -46.86 -24.21 0.73
N SER A 32 -46.21 -24.65 1.80
CA SER A 32 -44.94 -25.36 1.73
C SER A 32 -45.10 -26.87 1.47
N ALA A 33 -44.02 -27.52 1.01
CA ALA A 33 -43.96 -28.97 0.85
C ALA A 33 -44.32 -29.72 2.15
N ALA A 34 -43.87 -29.23 3.31
CA ALA A 34 -44.16 -29.83 4.60
C ALA A 34 -45.65 -29.71 5.00
N GLN A 35 -46.31 -28.59 4.69
CA GLN A 35 -47.75 -28.44 4.89
C GLN A 35 -48.56 -29.39 4.02
N ILE A 36 -48.13 -29.60 2.76
CA ILE A 36 -48.71 -30.59 1.85
C ILE A 36 -48.53 -32.01 2.39
N GLU A 37 -47.33 -32.36 2.88
CA GLU A 37 -47.07 -33.70 3.41
C GLU A 37 -47.94 -34.00 4.64
N VAL A 38 -48.10 -33.04 5.56
CA VAL A 38 -49.00 -33.17 6.71
C VAL A 38 -50.46 -33.31 6.24
N ALA A 39 -50.90 -32.51 5.28
CA ALA A 39 -52.26 -32.60 4.73
C ALA A 39 -52.54 -33.93 4.03
N LEU A 40 -51.55 -34.51 3.32
CA LEU A 40 -51.65 -35.84 2.71
C LEU A 40 -51.70 -36.96 3.77
N ARG A 41 -50.87 -36.87 4.82
CA ARG A 41 -50.90 -37.81 5.97
C ARG A 41 -52.23 -37.77 6.73
N GLU A 42 -52.90 -36.62 6.76
CA GLU A 42 -54.24 -36.47 7.34
C GLU A 42 -55.34 -36.93 6.38
N GLN A 43 -55.20 -36.69 5.07
CA GLN A 43 -56.11 -37.22 4.05
C GLN A 43 -56.13 -38.75 4.04
N ALA A 44 -54.98 -39.39 4.24
CA ALA A 44 -54.87 -40.85 4.38
C ALA A 44 -55.59 -41.42 5.63
N ARG A 45 -55.91 -40.58 6.62
CA ARG A 45 -56.68 -40.95 7.82
C ARG A 45 -58.17 -40.60 7.72
N SER A 46 -58.48 -39.56 6.93
CA SER A 46 -59.83 -39.03 6.72
C SER A 46 -60.15 -38.93 5.22
N PRO A 47 -60.33 -40.05 4.51
CA PRO A 47 -60.40 -40.08 3.04
C PRO A 47 -61.60 -39.33 2.43
N ASN A 48 -62.60 -38.99 3.24
CA ASN A 48 -63.74 -38.19 2.82
C ASN A 48 -63.41 -36.69 2.64
N LEU A 49 -62.29 -36.20 3.20
CA LEU A 49 -61.85 -34.82 3.08
C LEU A 49 -60.87 -34.66 1.91
N ARG A 50 -60.98 -33.54 1.20
CA ARG A 50 -60.08 -33.16 0.10
C ARG A 50 -58.90 -32.38 0.66
N ILE A 51 -57.72 -32.52 0.05
CA ILE A 51 -56.51 -31.82 0.50
C ILE A 51 -56.70 -30.30 0.65
N GLY A 52 -57.47 -29.66 -0.23
CA GLY A 52 -57.79 -28.22 -0.13
C GLY A 52 -58.62 -27.86 1.12
N GLU A 53 -59.56 -28.72 1.51
CA GLU A 53 -60.38 -28.57 2.73
C GLU A 53 -59.51 -28.77 3.98
N ILE A 54 -58.58 -29.73 3.96
CA ILE A 54 -57.64 -29.98 5.07
C ILE A 54 -56.69 -28.79 5.25
N LEU A 55 -56.11 -28.27 4.15
CA LEU A 55 -55.26 -27.06 4.17
C LEU A 55 -56.03 -25.83 4.68
N ALA A 56 -57.33 -25.74 4.42
CA ALA A 56 -58.20 -24.65 4.88
C ALA A 56 -58.64 -24.80 6.35
N LEU A 57 -59.00 -26.00 6.79
CA LEU A 57 -59.29 -26.33 8.20
C LEU A 57 -58.06 -26.11 9.10
N ARG A 58 -56.85 -26.31 8.56
CA ARG A 58 -55.57 -25.97 9.21
C ARG A 58 -55.24 -24.48 9.19
N GLY A 59 -56.03 -23.65 8.51
CA GLY A 59 -55.83 -22.20 8.42
C GLY A 59 -54.66 -21.76 7.54
N TRP A 60 -54.01 -22.67 6.80
CA TRP A 60 -52.84 -22.36 5.98
C TRP A 60 -53.21 -21.68 4.65
N VAL A 61 -54.42 -21.89 4.15
CA VAL A 61 -55.00 -21.16 3.02
C VAL A 61 -56.47 -20.86 3.32
N LYS A 62 -57.05 -19.81 2.73
CA LYS A 62 -58.51 -19.58 2.83
C LYS A 62 -59.23 -20.65 1.99
N GLN A 63 -60.35 -21.18 2.49
CA GLN A 63 -61.19 -22.15 1.76
C GLN A 63 -61.49 -21.67 0.32
N LYS A 64 -61.92 -20.41 0.16
CA LYS A 64 -62.17 -19.79 -1.16
C LYS A 64 -60.96 -19.80 -2.12
N THR A 65 -59.75 -19.67 -1.59
CA THR A 65 -58.51 -19.74 -2.39
C THR A 65 -58.23 -21.17 -2.83
N ALA A 66 -58.39 -22.15 -1.94
CA ALA A 66 -58.27 -23.57 -2.29
C ALA A 66 -59.33 -23.99 -3.33
N ASP A 67 -60.58 -23.54 -3.17
CA ASP A 67 -61.67 -23.78 -4.13
C ASP A 67 -61.42 -23.13 -5.49
N PHE A 68 -60.90 -21.89 -5.51
CA PHE A 68 -60.52 -21.20 -6.75
C PHE A 68 -59.48 -22.01 -7.54
N PHE A 69 -58.42 -22.49 -6.88
CA PHE A 69 -57.40 -23.30 -7.54
C PHE A 69 -57.87 -24.73 -7.89
N ALA A 70 -58.79 -25.31 -7.11
CA ALA A 70 -59.35 -26.63 -7.39
C ALA A 70 -60.35 -26.64 -8.54
N GLN A 71 -61.15 -25.57 -8.71
CA GLN A 71 -62.33 -25.56 -9.58
C GLN A 71 -62.24 -24.55 -10.72
N ARG A 72 -61.77 -23.31 -10.45
CA ARG A 72 -61.74 -22.24 -11.47
C ARG A 72 -60.46 -22.24 -12.28
N TRP A 73 -59.29 -22.37 -11.63
CA TRP A 73 -57.99 -22.21 -12.28
C TRP A 73 -57.83 -23.05 -13.55
N LEU A 74 -58.16 -24.35 -13.49
CA LEU A 74 -58.09 -25.25 -14.65
C LEU A 74 -59.02 -24.88 -15.81
N THR A 75 -60.13 -24.17 -15.55
CA THR A 75 -61.04 -23.68 -16.61
C THR A 75 -60.60 -22.30 -17.15
N LEU A 76 -60.00 -21.46 -16.30
CA LEU A 76 -59.42 -20.16 -16.68
C LEU A 76 -58.16 -20.30 -17.56
N ALA A 77 -57.46 -21.44 -17.47
CA ALA A 77 -56.34 -21.79 -18.35
C ALA A 77 -56.72 -21.67 -19.82
N ASN A 78 -57.86 -22.27 -20.18
CA ASN A 78 -58.32 -22.47 -21.56
C ASN A 78 -59.26 -21.36 -22.08
N GLN A 79 -59.43 -20.26 -21.34
CA GLN A 79 -60.18 -19.09 -21.83
C GLN A 79 -59.26 -18.15 -22.62
N GLU A 80 -59.69 -17.81 -23.83
CA GLU A 80 -58.95 -16.92 -24.75
C GLU A 80 -58.92 -15.46 -24.26
N SER A 81 -60.01 -14.97 -23.67
CA SER A 81 -60.10 -13.61 -23.13
C SER A 81 -59.66 -13.56 -21.65
N LYS A 82 -58.42 -13.14 -21.41
CA LYS A 82 -57.86 -12.96 -20.06
C LYS A 82 -58.33 -11.63 -19.44
N ARG A 83 -58.64 -11.66 -18.14
CA ARG A 83 -59.11 -10.49 -17.35
C ARG A 83 -57.95 -9.69 -16.74
N PRO A 84 -58.17 -8.47 -16.23
CA PRO A 84 -57.16 -7.74 -15.47
C PRO A 84 -56.70 -8.52 -14.23
N LEU A 85 -55.38 -8.55 -13.98
CA LEU A 85 -54.74 -9.32 -12.89
C LEU A 85 -55.43 -9.17 -11.52
N GLY A 86 -55.80 -7.94 -11.15
CA GLY A 86 -56.49 -7.65 -9.89
C GLY A 86 -57.81 -8.42 -9.70
N GLN A 87 -58.54 -8.73 -10.77
CA GLN A 87 -59.76 -9.54 -10.70
C GLN A 87 -59.46 -11.00 -10.36
N TYR A 88 -58.39 -11.59 -10.91
CA TYR A 88 -57.99 -12.95 -10.57
C TYR A 88 -57.49 -13.06 -9.13
N LEU A 89 -56.72 -12.07 -8.65
CA LEU A 89 -56.30 -11.99 -7.25
C LEU A 89 -57.47 -11.78 -6.28
N LYS A 90 -58.53 -11.09 -6.72
CA LYS A 90 -59.81 -10.94 -5.99
C LYS A 90 -60.60 -12.24 -5.93
N GLU A 91 -60.76 -12.93 -7.07
CA GLU A 91 -61.47 -14.22 -7.14
C GLU A 91 -60.75 -15.32 -6.34
N ALA A 92 -59.42 -15.32 -6.34
CA ALA A 92 -58.59 -16.17 -5.49
C ALA A 92 -58.62 -15.78 -3.99
N ALA A 93 -59.34 -14.71 -3.62
CA ALA A 93 -59.39 -14.14 -2.28
C ALA A 93 -58.01 -13.77 -1.67
N LEU A 94 -57.02 -13.50 -2.52
CA LEU A 94 -55.68 -13.05 -2.10
C LEU A 94 -55.69 -11.56 -1.76
N LEU A 95 -56.31 -10.74 -2.61
CA LEU A 95 -56.58 -9.32 -2.35
C LEU A 95 -58.09 -9.08 -2.19
N ASN A 96 -58.47 -8.05 -1.42
CA ASN A 96 -59.85 -7.56 -1.34
C ASN A 96 -60.09 -6.31 -2.19
N GLU A 97 -61.35 -5.90 -2.33
CA GLU A 97 -61.80 -4.75 -3.13
C GLU A 97 -61.05 -3.46 -2.78
N LEU A 98 -61.01 -3.13 -1.48
CA LEU A 98 -60.37 -1.92 -0.95
C LEU A 98 -58.85 -1.91 -1.20
N GLN A 99 -58.17 -3.05 -1.07
CA GLN A 99 -56.75 -3.19 -1.41
C GLN A 99 -56.49 -2.93 -2.90
N ILE A 100 -57.38 -3.42 -3.77
CA ILE A 100 -57.28 -3.21 -5.22
C ILE A 100 -57.51 -1.72 -5.56
N GLU A 101 -58.49 -1.07 -4.94
CA GLU A 101 -58.74 0.37 -5.12
C GLU A 101 -57.57 1.24 -4.66
N ILE A 102 -56.99 0.96 -3.49
CA ILE A 102 -55.80 1.66 -2.97
C ILE A 102 -54.63 1.53 -3.94
N VAL A 103 -54.33 0.31 -4.42
CA VAL A 103 -53.26 0.09 -5.39
C VAL A 103 -53.55 0.80 -6.73
N LEU A 104 -54.81 0.82 -7.20
CA LEU A 104 -55.19 1.54 -8.43
C LEU A 104 -55.23 3.07 -8.29
N SER A 105 -55.34 3.63 -7.08
CA SER A 105 -55.15 5.07 -6.85
C SER A 105 -53.67 5.43 -6.78
N GLU A 106 -52.86 4.62 -6.09
CA GLU A 106 -51.43 4.86 -5.92
C GLU A 106 -50.65 4.62 -7.23
N GLN A 107 -51.07 3.64 -8.03
CA GLN A 107 -50.58 3.43 -9.40
C GLN A 107 -50.77 4.67 -10.28
N ARG A 108 -51.91 5.38 -10.15
CA ARG A 108 -52.17 6.62 -10.90
C ARG A 108 -51.34 7.81 -10.44
N GLN A 109 -50.76 7.77 -9.24
CA GLN A 109 -49.89 8.81 -8.70
C GLN A 109 -48.39 8.49 -8.87
N THR A 110 -48.03 7.21 -8.99
CA THR A 110 -46.62 6.75 -8.97
C THR A 110 -46.15 6.09 -10.26
N GLY A 111 -47.07 5.71 -11.17
CA GLY A 111 -46.77 5.00 -12.42
C GLY A 111 -46.41 3.51 -12.27
N LEU A 112 -46.11 3.05 -11.04
CA LEU A 112 -45.65 1.68 -10.76
C LEU A 112 -46.68 0.61 -11.12
N ARG A 113 -46.22 -0.63 -11.38
CA ARG A 113 -47.12 -1.70 -11.85
C ARG A 113 -47.99 -2.23 -10.70
N PHE A 114 -49.26 -2.54 -10.99
CA PHE A 114 -50.25 -2.98 -9.99
C PHE A 114 -49.74 -4.12 -9.08
N GLY A 115 -49.17 -5.18 -9.66
CA GLY A 115 -48.65 -6.32 -8.89
C GLY A 115 -47.48 -5.95 -7.99
N GLU A 116 -46.58 -5.11 -8.51
CA GLU A 116 -45.38 -4.62 -7.82
C GLU A 116 -45.75 -3.78 -6.59
N LEU A 117 -46.74 -2.88 -6.71
CA LEU A 117 -47.30 -2.13 -5.57
C LEU A 117 -47.96 -3.05 -4.53
N ALA A 118 -48.68 -4.08 -4.95
CA ALA A 118 -49.28 -5.07 -4.03
C ALA A 118 -48.21 -5.88 -3.27
N VAL A 119 -47.09 -6.20 -3.94
CA VAL A 119 -45.91 -6.84 -3.33
C VAL A 119 -45.18 -5.90 -2.38
N LYS A 120 -44.95 -4.63 -2.78
CA LYS A 120 -44.27 -3.59 -1.97
C LYS A 120 -45.03 -3.25 -0.68
N LYS A 121 -46.36 -3.43 -0.66
CA LYS A 121 -47.19 -3.32 0.55
C LYS A 121 -47.29 -4.61 1.38
N GLY A 122 -46.62 -5.69 0.97
CA GLY A 122 -46.64 -6.99 1.66
C GLY A 122 -47.97 -7.73 1.58
N TRP A 123 -48.86 -7.35 0.65
CA TRP A 123 -50.19 -7.98 0.51
C TRP A 123 -50.19 -9.18 -0.45
N LEU A 124 -49.13 -9.32 -1.25
CA LEU A 124 -48.87 -10.43 -2.16
C LEU A 124 -47.38 -10.77 -2.09
N LYS A 125 -46.99 -12.03 -2.27
CA LYS A 125 -45.57 -12.40 -2.44
C LYS A 125 -45.13 -12.16 -3.89
N PRO A 126 -43.83 -11.89 -4.16
CA PRO A 126 -43.30 -11.86 -5.52
C PRO A 126 -43.55 -13.20 -6.25
N THR A 127 -43.20 -14.31 -5.61
CA THR A 127 -43.42 -15.69 -6.08
C THR A 127 -44.87 -15.97 -6.48
N THR A 128 -45.83 -15.51 -5.68
CA THR A 128 -47.26 -15.64 -6.00
C THR A 128 -47.68 -14.73 -7.15
N LEU A 129 -47.13 -13.50 -7.25
CA LEU A 129 -47.39 -12.61 -8.39
C LEU A 129 -46.89 -13.24 -9.70
N ASP A 130 -45.64 -13.70 -9.71
CA ASP A 130 -44.98 -14.29 -10.88
C ASP A 130 -45.76 -15.50 -11.39
N PHE A 131 -46.21 -16.39 -10.49
CA PHE A 131 -47.04 -17.54 -10.83
C PHE A 131 -48.36 -17.16 -11.54
N PHE A 132 -49.01 -16.04 -11.16
CA PHE A 132 -50.19 -15.56 -11.88
C PHE A 132 -49.82 -14.94 -13.24
N LEU A 133 -48.70 -14.21 -13.34
CA LEU A 133 -48.26 -13.62 -14.61
C LEU A 133 -47.87 -14.71 -15.63
N ASP A 134 -47.12 -15.72 -15.20
CA ASP A 134 -46.68 -16.86 -16.02
C ASP A 134 -47.83 -17.65 -16.66
N PHE A 135 -49.01 -17.62 -16.03
CA PHE A 135 -50.23 -18.31 -16.45
C PHE A 135 -51.19 -17.44 -17.27
N LEU A 136 -51.11 -16.11 -17.12
CA LEU A 136 -51.97 -15.16 -17.83
C LEU A 136 -51.38 -14.66 -19.15
N VAL A 137 -50.05 -14.76 -19.32
CA VAL A 137 -49.33 -14.39 -20.56
C VAL A 137 -49.06 -15.64 -21.42
N PRO A 138 -49.64 -15.76 -22.64
CA PRO A 138 -49.41 -16.91 -23.53
C PRO A 138 -47.96 -17.03 -24.01
N GLU A 139 -47.49 -18.26 -24.31
CA GLU A 139 -46.11 -18.52 -24.75
C GLU A 139 -45.70 -17.78 -26.04
N ARG A 140 -46.66 -17.39 -26.89
CA ARG A 140 -46.41 -16.52 -28.06
C ARG A 140 -45.94 -15.09 -27.72
N GLN A 141 -45.94 -14.71 -26.44
CA GLN A 141 -45.32 -13.47 -25.94
C GLN A 141 -44.08 -13.73 -25.07
N LYS A 142 -43.64 -14.99 -24.90
CA LYS A 142 -42.39 -15.34 -24.20
C LYS A 142 -41.18 -15.43 -25.13
N ASN A 143 -41.40 -15.74 -26.40
CA ASN A 143 -40.44 -15.46 -27.47
C ASN A 143 -40.82 -14.13 -28.11
N GLY A 144 -39.96 -13.12 -28.00
CA GLY A 144 -40.23 -11.80 -28.54
C GLY A 144 -39.95 -11.73 -30.04
N GLU A 145 -41.00 -11.64 -30.86
CA GLU A 145 -40.95 -10.92 -32.14
C GLU A 145 -42.36 -10.60 -32.66
N GLN A 146 -42.45 -9.62 -33.55
CA GLN A 146 -43.69 -9.16 -34.21
C GLN A 146 -44.83 -8.73 -33.27
N ALA A 147 -44.68 -7.53 -32.72
CA ALA A 147 -45.85 -6.66 -32.60
C ALA A 147 -46.41 -6.41 -34.01
N HIS A 148 -47.63 -6.86 -34.30
CA HIS A 148 -48.36 -6.36 -35.46
C HIS A 148 -48.51 -4.83 -35.30
N PRO A 149 -48.38 -4.04 -36.39
CA PRO A 149 -48.56 -2.60 -36.30
C PRO A 149 -49.97 -2.28 -35.80
N MET A 150 -50.06 -1.42 -34.80
CA MET A 150 -51.34 -0.82 -34.42
C MET A 150 -51.65 0.26 -35.46
N GLU A 151 -52.30 -0.14 -36.56
CA GLU A 151 -52.57 0.68 -37.76
C GLU A 151 -53.62 1.80 -37.55
N SER A 152 -53.41 2.65 -36.55
CA SER A 152 -53.90 4.02 -36.51
C SER A 152 -53.24 4.77 -35.35
N TRP A 153 -52.35 5.71 -35.64
CA TRP A 153 -52.00 6.76 -34.68
C TRP A 153 -52.00 8.12 -35.38
N ASP A 154 -52.68 9.08 -34.76
CA ASP A 154 -52.95 10.40 -35.32
C ASP A 154 -51.73 11.31 -35.07
N PRO A 155 -51.15 11.99 -36.08
CA PRO A 155 -49.96 12.82 -35.91
C PRO A 155 -50.15 14.09 -35.05
N SER A 156 -51.36 14.37 -34.54
CA SER A 156 -51.72 15.68 -33.96
C SER A 156 -51.42 15.88 -32.46
N GLY A 157 -50.82 14.92 -31.74
CA GLY A 157 -50.52 15.08 -30.31
C GLY A 157 -49.28 14.34 -29.82
N PHE A 158 -48.26 15.09 -29.38
CA PHE A 158 -47.05 14.54 -28.76
C PHE A 158 -47.40 13.86 -27.40
N PRO A 159 -46.92 12.64 -27.09
CA PRO A 159 -47.31 11.97 -25.86
C PRO A 159 -46.54 12.54 -24.66
N GLN A 160 -47.24 13.10 -23.68
CA GLN A 160 -46.68 13.61 -22.41
C GLN A 160 -45.76 12.60 -21.70
N HIS A 161 -46.00 11.30 -21.90
CA HIS A 161 -45.16 10.21 -21.41
C HIS A 161 -43.71 10.25 -21.95
N LEU A 162 -43.49 10.70 -23.19
CA LEU A 162 -42.14 10.77 -23.78
C LEU A 162 -41.36 11.98 -23.25
N GLU A 163 -42.02 13.13 -23.12
CA GLU A 163 -41.44 14.32 -22.49
C GLU A 163 -41.06 14.05 -21.04
N ALA A 164 -41.91 13.35 -20.28
CA ALA A 164 -41.63 12.95 -18.90
C ALA A 164 -40.43 11.99 -18.77
N ILE A 165 -40.21 11.11 -19.75
CA ILE A 165 -39.02 10.25 -19.79
C ILE A 165 -37.77 11.07 -20.14
N GLN A 166 -37.84 11.98 -21.12
CA GLN A 166 -36.71 12.86 -21.47
C GLN A 166 -36.30 13.74 -20.28
N GLN A 167 -37.26 14.35 -19.57
CA GLN A 167 -36.99 15.11 -18.35
C GLN A 167 -36.37 14.22 -17.25
N ARG A 168 -36.88 13.01 -17.02
CA ARG A 168 -36.35 12.10 -15.98
C ARG A 168 -35.00 11.45 -16.34
N LEU A 169 -34.58 11.47 -17.62
CA LEU A 169 -33.20 11.16 -18.01
C LEU A 169 -32.23 12.31 -17.66
N LEU A 170 -32.66 13.56 -17.86
CA LEU A 170 -31.82 14.76 -17.68
C LEU A 170 -31.76 15.26 -16.22
N GLU A 171 -32.86 15.19 -15.49
CA GLU A 171 -33.00 15.67 -14.10
C GLU A 171 -32.92 14.52 -13.08
N ASN A 172 -32.26 13.41 -13.42
CA ASN A 172 -32.25 12.22 -12.57
C ASN A 172 -31.50 12.45 -11.25
N GLN A 173 -32.17 12.21 -10.12
CA GLN A 173 -31.62 12.41 -8.77
C GLN A 173 -31.00 11.13 -8.16
N ARG A 174 -31.02 10.00 -8.88
CA ARG A 174 -30.53 8.70 -8.40
C ARG A 174 -29.24 8.26 -9.08
N CYS A 175 -29.13 8.50 -10.39
CA CYS A 175 -27.98 8.15 -11.22
C CYS A 175 -27.52 9.39 -11.99
N ASP A 176 -26.24 9.46 -12.32
CA ASP A 176 -25.68 10.55 -13.14
C ASP A 176 -26.33 10.58 -14.55
N PRO A 177 -26.97 11.69 -14.96
CA PRO A 177 -27.54 11.84 -16.30
C PRO A 177 -26.55 11.54 -17.44
N LEU A 178 -25.26 11.87 -17.26
CA LEU A 178 -24.22 11.55 -18.24
C LEU A 178 -24.05 10.04 -18.42
N GLN A 179 -24.11 9.28 -17.33
CA GLN A 179 -23.93 7.82 -17.33
C GLN A 179 -25.20 7.11 -17.82
N LEU A 180 -26.38 7.59 -17.44
CA LEU A 180 -27.67 7.12 -17.99
C LEU A 180 -27.73 7.28 -19.51
N LEU A 181 -27.46 8.48 -20.02
CA LEU A 181 -27.47 8.75 -21.46
C LEU A 181 -26.33 8.02 -22.19
N SER A 182 -25.16 7.85 -21.57
CA SER A 182 -24.05 7.08 -22.15
C SER A 182 -24.36 5.58 -22.27
N LEU A 183 -25.04 5.01 -21.27
CA LEU A 183 -25.51 3.63 -21.29
C LEU A 183 -26.63 3.43 -22.33
N TYR A 184 -27.60 4.35 -22.39
CA TYR A 184 -28.65 4.30 -23.40
C TYR A 184 -28.08 4.51 -24.83
N ARG A 185 -27.06 5.36 -25.00
CA ARG A 185 -26.25 5.48 -26.23
C ARG A 185 -25.59 4.17 -26.64
N GLN A 186 -25.07 3.39 -25.68
CA GLN A 186 -24.50 2.06 -25.97
C GLN A 186 -25.59 1.08 -26.45
N ILE A 187 -26.76 1.06 -25.80
CA ILE A 187 -27.88 0.21 -26.20
C ILE A 187 -28.38 0.58 -27.60
N LEU A 188 -28.56 1.87 -27.90
CA LEU A 188 -28.88 2.36 -29.26
C LEU A 188 -27.79 2.09 -30.32
N ARG A 189 -26.53 1.88 -29.91
CA ARG A 189 -25.39 1.62 -30.82
C ARG A 189 -25.21 0.13 -31.12
N PHE A 190 -25.43 -0.74 -30.14
CA PHE A 190 -25.16 -2.18 -30.23
C PHE A 190 -26.42 -3.04 -30.34
N GLY A 191 -27.61 -2.46 -30.15
CA GLY A 191 -28.90 -3.16 -30.06
C GLY A 191 -29.08 -3.88 -28.71
N GLU A 192 -28.02 -4.54 -28.24
CA GLU A 192 -28.00 -5.32 -27.00
C GLU A 192 -26.75 -4.99 -26.15
N VAL A 193 -26.92 -4.83 -24.82
CA VAL A 193 -25.81 -4.62 -23.87
C VAL A 193 -25.95 -5.59 -22.68
N PRO A 194 -24.91 -6.36 -22.27
CA PRO A 194 -25.02 -7.34 -21.19
C PRO A 194 -25.53 -6.75 -19.87
N ALA A 195 -26.52 -7.41 -19.27
CA ALA A 195 -27.29 -6.90 -18.16
C ALA A 195 -26.66 -7.25 -16.80
N ASN A 196 -25.67 -6.46 -16.39
CA ASN A 196 -24.86 -6.59 -15.18
C ASN A 196 -25.52 -6.00 -13.90
N ASN A 197 -26.72 -5.41 -14.01
CA ASN A 197 -27.52 -4.87 -12.90
C ASN A 197 -26.90 -3.66 -12.15
N THR A 198 -26.19 -2.75 -12.85
CA THR A 198 -25.78 -1.46 -12.24
C THR A 198 -26.98 -0.55 -11.96
N PRO A 199 -26.85 0.51 -11.13
CA PRO A 199 -27.95 1.43 -10.83
C PRO A 199 -28.56 2.08 -12.08
N GLU A 200 -27.74 2.38 -13.08
CA GLU A 200 -28.14 3.01 -14.34
C GLU A 200 -28.93 2.02 -15.20
N GLN A 201 -28.54 0.74 -15.21
CA GLN A 201 -29.33 -0.33 -15.84
C GLN A 201 -30.68 -0.51 -15.15
N ALA A 202 -30.73 -0.42 -13.81
CA ALA A 202 -31.97 -0.50 -13.05
C ALA A 202 -32.90 0.70 -13.32
N GLU A 203 -32.38 1.93 -13.32
CA GLU A 203 -33.21 3.13 -13.59
C GLU A 203 -33.70 3.19 -15.05
N LEU A 204 -32.92 2.71 -16.05
CA LEU A 204 -33.41 2.56 -17.43
C LEU A 204 -34.51 1.48 -17.57
N LEU A 205 -34.46 0.41 -16.77
CA LEU A 205 -35.53 -0.60 -16.67
C LEU A 205 -36.77 -0.03 -15.97
N ASP A 206 -36.61 0.71 -14.86
CA ASP A 206 -37.68 1.41 -14.13
C ASP A 206 -38.38 2.48 -14.98
N LEU A 207 -37.62 3.15 -15.85
CA LEU A 207 -38.15 4.08 -16.87
C LEU A 207 -38.91 3.38 -18.00
N GLY A 208 -38.80 2.05 -18.10
CA GLY A 208 -39.42 1.26 -19.17
C GLY A 208 -38.82 1.50 -20.56
N LEU A 209 -37.69 2.19 -20.66
CA LEU A 209 -36.97 2.46 -21.92
C LEU A 209 -36.36 1.18 -22.52
N VAL A 210 -35.90 0.27 -21.64
CA VAL A 210 -35.21 -0.96 -22.02
C VAL A 210 -35.87 -2.18 -21.40
N VAL A 211 -35.58 -3.36 -21.94
CA VAL A 211 -36.06 -4.66 -21.47
C VAL A 211 -34.91 -5.65 -21.40
N LYS A 212 -34.92 -6.54 -20.41
CA LYS A 212 -33.90 -7.58 -20.23
C LYS A 212 -34.28 -8.85 -20.99
N TYR A 213 -33.57 -9.16 -22.07
CA TYR A 213 -33.80 -10.33 -22.93
C TYR A 213 -32.51 -11.16 -23.06
N GLN A 214 -32.60 -12.48 -22.88
CA GLN A 214 -31.48 -13.45 -22.91
C GLN A 214 -30.21 -13.10 -22.08
N GLY A 215 -30.31 -12.16 -21.13
CA GLY A 215 -29.18 -11.68 -20.32
C GLY A 215 -28.56 -10.36 -20.79
N ALA A 216 -29.07 -9.75 -21.86
CA ALA A 216 -28.75 -8.40 -22.31
C ALA A 216 -29.94 -7.43 -22.11
N LEU A 217 -29.69 -6.14 -22.26
CA LEU A 217 -30.68 -5.06 -22.31
C LEU A 217 -30.84 -4.58 -23.76
N GLN A 218 -32.08 -4.47 -24.19
CA GLN A 218 -32.49 -3.99 -25.52
C GLN A 218 -33.52 -2.86 -25.36
N VAL A 219 -33.73 -2.00 -26.36
CA VAL A 219 -34.80 -0.98 -26.29
C VAL A 219 -36.17 -1.65 -26.29
N SER A 220 -37.06 -1.25 -25.37
CA SER A 220 -38.32 -1.97 -25.10
C SER A 220 -39.41 -1.75 -26.16
N ASN A 221 -39.29 -0.72 -26.99
CA ASN A 221 -40.22 -0.38 -28.05
C ASN A 221 -39.51 0.49 -29.13
N PRO A 222 -39.57 0.13 -30.43
CA PRO A 222 -38.99 0.92 -31.53
C PRO A 222 -39.52 2.36 -31.68
N ILE A 223 -40.58 2.75 -30.96
CA ILE A 223 -41.01 4.15 -30.87
C ILE A 223 -40.02 4.98 -30.04
N TYR A 224 -39.41 4.42 -29.00
CA TYR A 224 -38.41 5.13 -28.19
C TYR A 224 -37.14 5.41 -29.00
N GLU A 225 -36.71 4.47 -29.86
CA GLU A 225 -35.58 4.64 -30.79
C GLU A 225 -35.79 5.78 -31.81
N LYS A 226 -37.06 6.14 -32.09
CA LYS A 226 -37.44 7.18 -33.06
C LYS A 226 -37.69 8.56 -32.46
N VAL A 227 -37.90 8.66 -31.15
CA VAL A 227 -38.22 9.94 -30.46
C VAL A 227 -37.14 10.33 -29.46
N ILE A 228 -36.56 9.36 -28.77
CA ILE A 228 -35.36 9.51 -27.95
C ILE A 228 -34.22 8.86 -28.74
N ASP A 229 -33.99 9.43 -29.93
CA ASP A 229 -33.10 8.87 -30.95
C ASP A 229 -31.63 9.16 -30.64
N ARG A 230 -30.72 8.54 -31.40
CA ARG A 230 -29.28 8.77 -31.20
C ARG A 230 -28.87 10.22 -31.45
N SER A 231 -29.56 10.98 -32.32
CA SER A 231 -29.24 12.40 -32.53
C SER A 231 -29.55 13.26 -31.30
N TRP A 232 -30.69 13.02 -30.63
CA TRP A 232 -31.07 13.70 -29.39
C TRP A 232 -30.16 13.31 -28.23
N VAL A 233 -29.85 12.01 -28.08
CA VAL A 233 -28.97 11.53 -26.99
C VAL A 233 -27.55 12.12 -27.12
N GLU A 234 -26.98 12.20 -28.33
CA GLU A 234 -25.65 12.79 -28.52
C GLU A 234 -25.67 14.34 -28.38
N GLN A 235 -26.82 15.00 -28.62
CA GLN A 235 -27.00 16.43 -28.34
C GLN A 235 -27.04 16.73 -26.84
N GLU A 236 -27.72 15.93 -26.03
CA GLU A 236 -27.74 16.15 -24.57
C GLU A 236 -26.47 15.65 -23.86
N LEU A 237 -25.83 14.59 -24.36
CA LEU A 237 -24.45 14.27 -23.93
C LEU A 237 -23.48 15.42 -24.26
N THR A 238 -23.72 16.15 -25.35
CA THR A 238 -22.97 17.37 -25.71
C THR A 238 -23.29 18.55 -24.77
N SER A 239 -24.55 18.73 -24.36
CA SER A 239 -24.97 19.81 -23.44
C SER A 239 -24.38 19.60 -22.03
N LEU A 240 -24.31 18.34 -21.59
CA LEU A 240 -23.79 17.91 -20.28
C LEU A 240 -22.25 17.81 -20.17
N GLN A 241 -21.48 18.18 -21.21
CA GLN A 241 -20.01 18.05 -21.22
C GLN A 241 -19.24 19.35 -21.58
N PRO A 242 -19.20 20.36 -20.67
CA PRO A 242 -18.57 21.66 -20.93
C PRO A 242 -17.08 21.57 -21.30
N PHE A 243 -16.31 20.74 -20.61
CA PHE A 243 -14.86 20.59 -20.85
C PHE A 243 -14.55 19.98 -22.23
N SER A 244 -15.38 19.06 -22.70
CA SER A 244 -15.24 18.43 -24.02
C SER A 244 -15.54 19.43 -25.14
N GLN A 245 -16.56 20.29 -24.99
CA GLN A 245 -16.80 21.40 -25.92
C GLN A 245 -15.60 22.34 -26.01
N ILE A 246 -15.00 22.70 -24.87
CA ILE A 246 -13.82 23.57 -24.82
C ILE A 246 -12.61 22.92 -25.51
N ARG A 247 -12.34 21.63 -25.25
CA ARG A 247 -11.27 20.87 -25.91
C ARG A 247 -11.47 20.77 -27.44
N LEU A 248 -12.69 20.51 -27.92
CA LEU A 248 -12.97 20.45 -29.37
C LEU A 248 -12.75 21.81 -30.07
N LYS A 249 -13.16 22.92 -29.43
CA LYS A 249 -12.95 24.29 -29.94
C LYS A 249 -11.47 24.65 -29.96
N LEU A 250 -10.76 24.37 -28.87
CA LEU A 250 -9.32 24.61 -28.72
C LEU A 250 -8.51 23.89 -29.82
N PHE A 251 -8.87 22.65 -30.14
CA PHE A 251 -8.18 21.83 -31.15
C PHE A 251 -8.81 21.85 -32.55
N LYS A 252 -9.85 22.66 -32.77
CA LYS A 252 -10.56 22.83 -34.06
C LYS A 252 -11.15 21.53 -34.64
N LEU A 253 -11.44 20.54 -33.79
CA LEU A 253 -11.93 19.22 -34.21
C LEU A 253 -13.42 19.20 -34.57
N GLU A 254 -14.19 20.22 -34.17
CA GLU A 254 -15.64 20.35 -34.40
C GLU A 254 -16.07 20.12 -35.87
N ASN A 255 -15.23 20.50 -36.84
CA ASN A 255 -15.51 20.42 -38.27
C ASN A 255 -14.68 19.35 -39.01
N LYS A 256 -14.02 18.43 -38.28
CA LYS A 256 -13.08 17.44 -38.85
C LYS A 256 -13.63 16.02 -38.93
N ALA A 257 -14.73 15.73 -38.26
CA ALA A 257 -15.34 14.41 -38.22
C ALA A 257 -16.88 14.49 -38.17
N ARG A 258 -17.55 13.40 -38.56
CA ARG A 258 -19.01 13.28 -38.41
C ARG A 258 -19.42 13.21 -36.93
N TYR A 259 -18.57 12.63 -36.08
CA TYR A 259 -18.71 12.62 -34.62
C TYR A 259 -17.42 13.12 -33.94
N PRO A 260 -17.22 14.45 -33.81
CA PRO A 260 -16.00 15.02 -33.21
C PRO A 260 -15.70 14.52 -31.79
N TYR A 261 -16.74 14.24 -30.99
CA TYR A 261 -16.59 13.69 -29.65
C TYR A 261 -15.97 12.29 -29.67
N SER A 262 -16.35 11.41 -30.60
CA SER A 262 -15.74 10.06 -30.68
C SER A 262 -14.32 10.06 -31.23
N VAL A 263 -13.95 11.07 -32.02
CA VAL A 263 -12.53 11.34 -32.34
C VAL A 263 -11.77 11.77 -31.08
N LEU A 264 -12.34 12.64 -30.25
CA LEU A 264 -11.73 13.05 -28.99
C LEU A 264 -11.65 11.90 -27.97
N GLU A 265 -12.70 11.08 -27.83
CA GLU A 265 -12.71 9.85 -27.01
C GLU A 265 -11.55 8.92 -27.40
N GLU A 266 -11.36 8.62 -28.69
CA GLU A 266 -10.26 7.76 -29.14
C GLU A 266 -8.89 8.43 -28.95
N VAL A 267 -8.74 9.73 -29.24
CA VAL A 267 -7.47 10.44 -28.99
C VAL A 267 -7.09 10.35 -27.51
N LEU A 268 -8.04 10.58 -26.60
CA LEU A 268 -7.81 10.44 -25.15
C LEU A 268 -7.46 8.98 -24.77
N ALA A 269 -8.01 7.98 -25.45
CA ALA A 269 -7.67 6.56 -25.25
C ALA A 269 -6.27 6.18 -25.78
N TRP A 270 -5.72 6.89 -26.78
CA TRP A 270 -4.33 6.70 -27.24
C TRP A 270 -3.31 7.41 -26.36
N THR A 271 -3.68 8.49 -25.68
CA THR A 271 -2.78 9.36 -24.91
C THR A 271 -2.92 9.20 -23.40
N ASN A 272 -4.01 8.56 -22.95
CA ASN A 272 -4.49 8.51 -21.56
C ASN A 272 -4.56 9.90 -20.93
N GLU A 273 -5.30 10.80 -21.60
CA GLU A 273 -5.54 12.21 -21.24
C GLU A 273 -4.30 13.12 -21.10
N GLN A 274 -3.08 12.60 -21.24
CA GLN A 274 -1.86 13.37 -21.04
C GLN A 274 -1.81 14.57 -22.02
N PHE A 275 -1.77 15.78 -21.46
CA PHE A 275 -2.08 17.01 -22.21
C PHE A 275 -1.23 17.19 -23.47
N SER A 276 0.10 17.05 -23.36
CA SER A 276 1.04 17.28 -24.47
C SER A 276 0.80 16.31 -25.64
N LEU A 277 0.61 15.01 -25.35
CA LEU A 277 0.28 14.01 -26.37
C LEU A 277 -1.13 14.19 -26.93
N THR A 278 -2.10 14.55 -26.08
CA THR A 278 -3.49 14.84 -26.48
C THR A 278 -3.54 16.02 -27.43
N GLN A 279 -2.92 17.15 -27.08
CA GLN A 279 -2.77 18.31 -27.95
C GLN A 279 -2.09 17.95 -29.27
N LYS A 280 -0.99 17.17 -29.23
CA LYS A 280 -0.25 16.84 -30.45
C LYS A 280 -0.99 15.87 -31.37
N LEU A 281 -1.65 14.85 -30.83
CA LEU A 281 -2.46 13.92 -31.63
C LEU A 281 -3.73 14.60 -32.15
N CYS A 282 -4.41 15.43 -31.34
CA CYS A 282 -5.49 16.31 -31.81
C CYS A 282 -5.03 17.22 -32.95
N GLN A 283 -3.85 17.85 -32.83
CA GLN A 283 -3.26 18.68 -33.90
C GLN A 283 -3.03 17.87 -35.18
N LEU A 284 -2.38 16.70 -35.08
CA LEU A 284 -2.08 15.85 -36.24
C LEU A 284 -3.35 15.30 -36.92
N VAL A 285 -4.41 15.02 -36.15
CA VAL A 285 -5.73 14.64 -36.67
C VAL A 285 -6.42 15.84 -37.34
N ALA A 286 -6.36 17.03 -36.76
CA ALA A 286 -6.88 18.26 -37.36
C ALA A 286 -6.12 18.68 -38.63
N GLU A 287 -4.81 18.40 -38.70
CA GLU A 287 -3.96 18.62 -39.88
C GLU A 287 -4.17 17.56 -40.98
N SER A 288 -4.90 16.46 -40.70
CA SER A 288 -5.14 15.43 -41.71
C SER A 288 -6.07 15.92 -42.84
N ASN A 289 -5.75 15.52 -44.08
CA ASN A 289 -6.42 16.01 -45.30
C ASN A 289 -7.82 15.42 -45.54
N SER A 290 -8.22 14.38 -44.79
CA SER A 290 -9.53 13.73 -44.91
C SER A 290 -10.46 14.15 -43.78
N PHE A 291 -11.71 14.48 -44.09
CA PHE A 291 -12.79 14.43 -43.12
C PHE A 291 -12.96 12.97 -42.63
N ILE A 292 -13.34 12.78 -41.36
CA ILE A 292 -13.48 11.46 -40.75
C ILE A 292 -14.97 11.08 -40.73
N GLU A 293 -15.34 10.04 -41.46
CA GLU A 293 -16.72 9.57 -41.53
C GLU A 293 -17.14 8.73 -40.32
N ALA A 294 -18.45 8.60 -40.15
CA ALA A 294 -19.07 7.88 -39.03
C ALA A 294 -18.62 6.41 -38.96
N GLY A 295 -17.91 6.05 -37.89
CA GLY A 295 -17.36 4.71 -37.66
C GLY A 295 -15.90 4.53 -38.09
N GLU A 296 -15.28 5.51 -38.76
CA GLU A 296 -13.86 5.47 -39.11
C GLU A 296 -12.94 6.03 -38.00
N GLU A 297 -13.50 6.63 -36.94
CA GLU A 297 -12.77 7.44 -35.96
C GLU A 297 -11.60 6.67 -35.33
N ALA A 298 -11.87 5.45 -34.85
CA ALA A 298 -10.88 4.59 -34.22
C ALA A 298 -9.72 4.21 -35.16
N SER A 299 -10.07 3.86 -36.40
CA SER A 299 -9.09 3.48 -37.43
C SER A 299 -8.21 4.67 -37.83
N ARG A 300 -8.83 5.84 -38.04
CA ARG A 300 -8.14 7.01 -38.57
C ARG A 300 -7.24 7.68 -37.53
N VAL A 301 -7.70 7.80 -36.27
CA VAL A 301 -6.85 8.26 -35.15
C VAL A 301 -5.68 7.29 -34.92
N GLY A 302 -5.93 5.97 -34.92
CA GLY A 302 -4.88 4.97 -34.78
C GLY A 302 -3.86 4.96 -35.92
N GLN A 303 -4.29 5.22 -37.16
CA GLN A 303 -3.39 5.36 -38.31
C GLN A 303 -2.50 6.61 -38.19
N VAL A 304 -3.07 7.75 -37.77
CA VAL A 304 -2.30 8.98 -37.51
C VAL A 304 -1.31 8.75 -36.36
N ALA A 305 -1.73 8.13 -35.26
CA ALA A 305 -0.83 7.83 -34.14
C ALA A 305 0.34 6.92 -34.55
N ARG A 306 0.10 5.86 -35.33
CA ARG A 306 1.19 4.99 -35.83
C ARG A 306 2.16 5.74 -36.73
N THR A 307 1.65 6.32 -37.82
CA THR A 307 2.48 6.93 -38.88
C THR A 307 3.08 8.30 -38.52
N ARG A 308 2.56 8.99 -37.49
CA ARG A 308 2.95 10.37 -37.11
C ARG A 308 3.43 10.53 -35.66
N LEU A 309 3.51 9.45 -34.87
CA LEU A 309 4.06 9.47 -33.49
C LEU A 309 4.90 8.22 -33.12
N ILE A 310 4.71 7.06 -33.77
CA ILE A 310 5.35 5.79 -33.37
C ILE A 310 6.40 5.32 -34.38
N GLU A 311 6.08 5.33 -35.67
CA GLU A 311 7.03 5.03 -36.75
C GLU A 311 8.08 6.14 -36.86
N ASP A 312 9.37 5.79 -36.84
CA ASP A 312 10.51 6.74 -36.90
C ASP A 312 10.47 7.88 -35.86
N TRP A 313 9.88 7.61 -34.68
CA TRP A 313 9.60 8.62 -33.65
C TRP A 313 10.82 9.43 -33.18
N GLU A 314 12.04 8.89 -33.33
CA GLU A 314 13.29 9.59 -32.97
C GLU A 314 13.61 10.76 -33.92
N ASN A 315 13.18 10.69 -35.17
CA ASN A 315 13.42 11.73 -36.18
C ASN A 315 12.19 12.60 -36.46
N GLN A 316 10.98 12.09 -36.18
CA GLN A 316 9.75 12.86 -36.40
C GLN A 316 9.62 14.08 -35.48
N ALA A 317 9.17 15.21 -36.06
CA ALA A 317 8.95 16.48 -35.35
C ALA A 317 7.81 16.45 -34.29
N ALA A 318 7.11 15.34 -34.13
CA ALA A 318 6.14 15.13 -33.06
C ALA A 318 6.67 14.23 -31.92
N GLY A 319 7.83 13.58 -32.11
CA GLY A 319 8.49 12.72 -31.12
C GLY A 319 9.38 13.44 -30.11
N GLU A 320 9.31 14.78 -30.02
CA GLU A 320 10.05 15.58 -29.02
C GLU A 320 9.76 15.11 -27.57
N HIS A 321 8.50 14.89 -27.25
CA HIS A 321 8.05 14.38 -25.95
C HIS A 321 8.62 12.98 -25.64
N LEU A 322 8.60 12.08 -26.62
CA LEU A 322 9.17 10.74 -26.50
C LEU A 322 10.70 10.79 -26.34
N ARG A 323 11.38 11.70 -27.04
CA ARG A 323 12.82 11.92 -26.89
C ARG A 323 13.19 12.49 -25.52
N ALA A 324 12.38 13.40 -24.97
CA ALA A 324 12.53 13.88 -23.61
C ALA A 324 12.37 12.74 -22.58
N ILE A 325 11.40 11.84 -22.78
CA ILE A 325 11.24 10.63 -21.95
C ILE A 325 12.45 9.68 -22.09
N ARG A 326 12.94 9.40 -23.31
CA ARG A 326 14.17 8.59 -23.51
C ARG A 326 15.38 9.21 -22.80
N GLN A 327 15.57 10.53 -22.94
CA GLN A 327 16.66 11.22 -22.26
C GLN A 327 16.51 11.19 -20.74
N ARG A 328 15.30 11.39 -20.20
CA ARG A 328 15.04 11.31 -18.75
C ARG A 328 15.06 9.88 -18.20
N LEU A 329 14.89 8.83 -19.01
CA LEU A 329 15.15 7.44 -18.63
C LEU A 329 16.66 7.16 -18.55
N LEU A 330 17.39 7.49 -19.62
CA LEU A 330 18.79 7.07 -19.80
C LEU A 330 19.79 7.97 -19.05
N ASN A 331 19.47 9.24 -18.85
CA ASN A 331 20.31 10.23 -18.14
C ASN A 331 19.69 10.63 -16.79
N ASN A 332 18.88 9.77 -16.17
CA ASN A 332 18.20 10.10 -14.92
C ASN A 332 19.23 10.32 -13.77
N GLN A 333 19.06 11.41 -13.03
CA GLN A 333 19.94 11.77 -11.91
C GLN A 333 19.39 11.35 -10.53
N GLN A 334 18.09 11.03 -10.43
CA GLN A 334 17.43 10.67 -9.17
C GLN A 334 17.41 9.16 -8.95
N CYS A 335 17.15 8.39 -10.01
CA CYS A 335 17.19 6.93 -10.01
C CYS A 335 18.22 6.42 -11.00
N GLN A 336 18.86 5.29 -10.70
CA GLN A 336 19.81 4.67 -11.65
C GLN A 336 19.05 4.19 -12.92
N PRO A 337 19.43 4.63 -14.13
CA PRO A 337 18.77 4.25 -15.39
C PRO A 337 18.55 2.75 -15.57
N PHE A 338 19.56 1.94 -15.19
CA PHE A 338 19.48 0.47 -15.19
C PHE A 338 18.34 -0.07 -14.32
N ARG A 339 18.08 0.54 -13.15
CA ARG A 339 16.97 0.12 -12.28
C ARG A 339 15.61 0.55 -12.80
N LEU A 340 15.49 1.77 -13.36
CA LEU A 340 14.26 2.25 -14.00
C LEU A 340 13.84 1.30 -15.12
N LEU A 341 14.77 0.93 -16.00
CA LEU A 341 14.49 -0.01 -17.09
C LEU A 341 14.24 -1.44 -16.58
N LYS A 342 14.95 -1.91 -15.54
CA LYS A 342 14.75 -3.26 -14.93
C LYS A 342 13.35 -3.39 -14.30
N LEU A 343 12.80 -2.31 -13.74
CA LEU A 343 11.42 -2.22 -13.25
C LEU A 343 10.40 -2.06 -14.39
N TYR A 344 10.63 -1.17 -15.35
CA TYR A 344 9.72 -0.98 -16.49
C TYR A 344 9.59 -2.28 -17.31
N ARG A 345 10.69 -3.04 -17.45
CA ARG A 345 10.70 -4.40 -17.99
C ARG A 345 9.78 -5.37 -17.23
N GLN A 346 9.67 -5.26 -15.90
CA GLN A 346 8.75 -6.08 -15.12
C GLN A 346 7.29 -5.68 -15.39
N ILE A 347 7.00 -4.39 -15.47
CA ILE A 347 5.66 -3.85 -15.79
C ILE A 347 5.23 -4.23 -17.21
N LEU A 348 6.16 -4.28 -18.18
CA LEU A 348 5.89 -4.78 -19.53
C LEU A 348 5.78 -6.32 -19.60
N ARG A 349 6.18 -7.08 -18.57
CA ARG A 349 6.14 -8.57 -18.53
C ARG A 349 5.00 -9.13 -17.68
N LEU A 350 4.51 -8.38 -16.68
CA LEU A 350 3.49 -8.80 -15.72
C LEU A 350 2.28 -7.85 -15.78
N GLU A 351 1.08 -8.38 -16.00
CA GLU A 351 -0.16 -7.58 -16.16
C GLU A 351 -0.56 -6.82 -14.87
N GLU A 352 -0.07 -7.26 -13.71
CA GLU A 352 -0.22 -6.58 -12.42
C GLU A 352 1.09 -6.54 -11.61
N VAL A 353 1.81 -5.42 -11.69
CA VAL A 353 2.88 -5.10 -10.72
C VAL A 353 2.28 -4.25 -9.60
N ARG A 354 2.30 -4.74 -8.35
CA ARG A 354 1.72 -3.99 -7.22
C ARG A 354 2.51 -2.72 -6.90
N VAL A 355 1.78 -1.64 -6.59
CA VAL A 355 2.37 -0.41 -6.06
C VAL A 355 3.01 -0.69 -4.69
N ASN A 356 4.29 -0.38 -4.55
CA ASN A 356 5.06 -0.48 -3.31
C ASN A 356 5.88 0.79 -3.00
N GLY A 357 5.88 1.78 -3.90
CA GLY A 357 6.44 3.11 -3.64
C GLY A 357 7.96 3.22 -3.70
N THR A 358 8.69 2.29 -4.35
CA THR A 358 10.14 2.50 -4.53
C THR A 358 10.42 3.76 -5.37
N PRO A 359 11.61 4.40 -5.20
CA PRO A 359 11.99 5.56 -6.00
C PRO A 359 11.85 5.32 -7.51
N GLU A 360 12.12 4.10 -7.98
CA GLU A 360 11.96 3.73 -9.38
C GLU A 360 10.50 3.65 -9.83
N GLN A 361 9.57 3.18 -8.98
CA GLN A 361 8.13 3.26 -9.28
C GLN A 361 7.66 4.71 -9.34
N VAL A 362 8.08 5.51 -8.35
CA VAL A 362 7.79 6.95 -8.28
C VAL A 362 8.32 7.67 -9.52
N GLU A 363 9.55 7.40 -9.97
CA GLU A 363 10.10 8.08 -11.15
C GLU A 363 9.49 7.63 -12.47
N LEU A 364 9.14 6.35 -12.66
CA LEU A 364 8.36 5.94 -13.84
C LEU A 364 6.96 6.59 -13.87
N LEU A 365 6.34 6.84 -12.70
CA LEU A 365 5.11 7.61 -12.58
C LEU A 365 5.33 9.10 -12.92
N ASN A 366 6.41 9.73 -12.44
CA ASN A 366 6.76 11.13 -12.76
C ASN A 366 7.11 11.35 -14.23
N LEU A 367 7.63 10.32 -14.90
CA LEU A 367 7.88 10.31 -16.35
C LEU A 367 6.58 10.13 -17.15
N GLY A 368 5.46 9.86 -16.49
CA GLY A 368 4.18 9.56 -17.13
C GLY A 368 4.20 8.27 -17.95
N LEU A 369 5.21 7.41 -17.78
CA LEU A 369 5.40 6.15 -18.53
C LEU A 369 4.47 5.04 -18.06
N ILE A 370 4.11 5.06 -16.77
CA ILE A 370 3.21 4.10 -16.15
C ILE A 370 2.08 4.81 -15.39
N THR A 371 0.98 4.11 -15.17
CA THR A 371 -0.18 4.56 -14.39
C THR A 371 -0.52 3.54 -13.31
N ASN A 372 -1.19 3.99 -12.25
CA ASN A 372 -1.74 3.14 -11.19
C ASN A 372 -3.24 2.90 -11.46
N ASP A 373 -3.56 1.71 -11.98
CA ASP A 373 -4.92 1.21 -12.14
C ASP A 373 -5.25 0.28 -10.97
N ARG A 374 -6.09 0.76 -10.04
CA ARG A 374 -6.65 -0.01 -8.90
C ARG A 374 -5.60 -0.71 -8.00
N GLY A 375 -4.37 -0.19 -7.94
CA GLY A 375 -3.25 -0.76 -7.17
C GLY A 375 -2.25 -1.57 -8.01
N SER A 376 -2.51 -1.73 -9.31
CA SER A 376 -1.59 -2.31 -10.29
C SER A 376 -0.93 -1.22 -11.14
N LEU A 377 0.36 -1.38 -11.42
CA LEU A 377 1.11 -0.53 -12.35
C LEU A 377 1.06 -1.13 -13.75
N LYS A 378 0.68 -0.29 -14.72
CA LYS A 378 0.56 -0.63 -16.15
C LYS A 378 1.21 0.47 -17.01
N ALA A 379 1.54 0.19 -18.27
CA ALA A 379 2.00 1.22 -19.19
C ALA A 379 0.94 2.32 -19.36
N ALA A 380 1.34 3.60 -19.30
CA ALA A 380 0.38 4.70 -19.14
C ALA A 380 -0.52 4.92 -20.35
N ASN A 381 -0.04 4.65 -21.57
CA ASN A 381 -0.83 4.74 -22.79
C ASN A 381 -0.26 3.87 -23.93
N ARG A 382 -1.06 3.69 -24.98
CA ARG A 382 -0.75 2.87 -26.16
C ARG A 382 0.49 3.33 -26.94
N ILE A 383 0.82 4.62 -26.88
CA ILE A 383 1.98 5.20 -27.59
C ILE A 383 3.27 4.74 -26.91
N TYR A 384 3.37 4.84 -25.58
CA TYR A 384 4.56 4.41 -24.84
C TYR A 384 4.78 2.89 -24.88
N GLU A 385 3.71 2.10 -24.84
CA GLU A 385 3.79 0.64 -24.94
C GLU A 385 4.40 0.20 -26.29
N ALA A 386 4.01 0.87 -27.38
CA ALA A 386 4.57 0.62 -28.71
C ALA A 386 6.01 1.14 -28.86
N VAL A 387 6.29 2.36 -28.37
CA VAL A 387 7.59 3.05 -28.53
C VAL A 387 8.67 2.45 -27.63
N PHE A 388 8.41 2.36 -26.33
CA PHE A 388 9.34 1.82 -25.33
C PHE A 388 9.08 0.33 -25.07
N ASN A 389 8.79 -0.42 -26.13
CA ASN A 389 8.46 -1.84 -26.04
C ASN A 389 9.62 -2.68 -25.49
N ARG A 390 9.33 -3.94 -25.12
CA ARG A 390 10.29 -4.88 -24.50
C ARG A 390 11.65 -4.91 -25.22
N SER A 391 11.69 -4.95 -26.55
CA SER A 391 12.94 -5.07 -27.33
C SER A 391 13.84 -3.83 -27.27
N TRP A 392 13.27 -2.66 -27.00
CA TRP A 392 14.02 -1.43 -26.76
C TRP A 392 14.61 -1.41 -25.34
N VAL A 393 13.83 -1.84 -24.35
CA VAL A 393 14.22 -1.86 -22.93
C VAL A 393 15.40 -2.79 -22.66
N GLU A 394 15.42 -4.01 -23.22
CA GLU A 394 16.55 -4.94 -23.05
C GLU A 394 17.86 -4.36 -23.64
N ARG A 395 17.77 -3.68 -24.80
CA ARG A 395 18.93 -3.13 -25.51
C ARG A 395 19.63 -2.03 -24.72
N GLU A 396 18.86 -1.08 -24.18
CA GLU A 396 19.42 0.03 -23.40
C GLU A 396 19.89 -0.44 -22.01
N LEU A 397 19.26 -1.47 -21.42
CA LEU A 397 19.75 -2.13 -20.19
C LEU A 397 21.18 -2.65 -20.35
N THR A 398 21.44 -3.44 -21.40
CA THR A 398 22.75 -4.06 -21.64
C THR A 398 23.83 -3.00 -21.94
N ARG A 399 23.49 -2.00 -22.75
CA ARG A 399 24.37 -0.85 -23.03
C ARG A 399 24.77 -0.09 -21.75
N LEU A 400 23.80 0.19 -20.86
CA LEU A 400 24.06 0.85 -19.58
C LEU A 400 24.95 0.01 -18.66
N HIS A 401 24.82 -1.31 -18.69
CA HIS A 401 25.63 -2.22 -17.88
C HIS A 401 27.10 -2.29 -18.37
N LEU A 402 27.31 -2.38 -19.70
CA LEU A 402 28.63 -2.29 -20.34
C LEU A 402 29.33 -0.96 -19.99
N ALA A 403 28.62 0.16 -20.10
CA ALA A 403 29.15 1.48 -19.77
C ALA A 403 29.47 1.64 -18.27
N TYR A 404 28.60 1.14 -17.37
CA TYR A 404 28.81 1.18 -15.92
C TYR A 404 30.10 0.46 -15.49
N LEU A 405 30.32 -0.73 -16.04
CA LEU A 405 31.53 -1.53 -15.78
C LEU A 405 32.74 -1.10 -16.61
N LYS A 406 32.62 -0.06 -17.46
CA LYS A 406 33.64 0.42 -18.42
C LYS A 406 34.12 -0.67 -19.39
N LEU A 407 33.26 -1.62 -19.73
CA LEU A 407 33.64 -2.79 -20.53
C LEU A 407 33.79 -2.50 -22.03
N GLU A 408 33.41 -1.30 -22.47
CA GLU A 408 33.53 -0.81 -23.85
C GLU A 408 34.97 -0.96 -24.42
N SER A 409 36.00 -0.96 -23.57
CA SER A 409 37.40 -1.15 -23.98
C SER A 409 37.82 -2.60 -24.25
N PHE A 410 36.99 -3.61 -23.94
CA PHE A 410 37.35 -5.02 -24.12
C PHE A 410 36.86 -5.64 -25.44
N GLN A 411 36.18 -4.85 -26.29
CA GLN A 411 35.79 -5.25 -27.66
C GLN A 411 35.14 -6.64 -27.74
N LEU A 412 34.23 -6.96 -26.80
CA LEU A 412 33.50 -8.25 -26.78
C LEU A 412 32.71 -8.49 -28.08
N GLU A 413 32.33 -7.41 -28.76
CA GLU A 413 31.69 -7.41 -30.09
C GLU A 413 32.59 -7.97 -31.21
N GLU A 414 33.90 -8.03 -31.02
CA GLU A 414 34.89 -8.61 -31.95
C GLU A 414 35.35 -10.02 -31.51
N LYS A 415 34.83 -10.53 -30.39
CA LYS A 415 35.27 -11.79 -29.74
C LYS A 415 34.21 -12.89 -29.68
N ALA A 416 32.94 -12.59 -29.96
CA ALA A 416 31.86 -13.57 -29.89
C ALA A 416 30.76 -13.33 -30.94
N SER A 417 30.11 -14.40 -31.40
CA SER A 417 28.93 -14.33 -32.26
C SER A 417 27.71 -13.70 -31.55
N TYR A 418 27.54 -13.97 -30.24
CA TYR A 418 26.57 -13.27 -29.39
C TYR A 418 27.24 -12.69 -28.13
N PRO A 419 27.84 -11.49 -28.22
CA PRO A 419 28.55 -10.82 -27.11
C PRO A 419 27.69 -10.62 -25.86
N TYR A 420 26.38 -10.45 -26.04
CA TYR A 420 25.41 -10.28 -24.96
C TYR A 420 25.22 -11.57 -24.14
N SER A 421 25.24 -12.75 -24.79
CA SER A 421 25.15 -14.06 -24.13
C SER A 421 26.41 -14.36 -23.33
N VAL A 422 27.58 -14.02 -23.86
CA VAL A 422 28.86 -14.11 -23.12
C VAL A 422 28.82 -13.23 -21.86
N LEU A 423 28.32 -11.99 -21.97
CA LEU A 423 28.20 -11.10 -20.82
C LEU A 423 27.20 -11.64 -19.77
N GLU A 424 26.09 -12.24 -20.19
CA GLU A 424 25.09 -12.80 -19.27
C GLU A 424 25.67 -13.96 -18.43
N GLU A 425 26.40 -14.91 -19.03
CA GLU A 425 27.09 -15.98 -18.28
C GLU A 425 28.19 -15.41 -17.36
N VAL A 426 29.00 -14.45 -17.83
CA VAL A 426 30.05 -13.82 -16.99
C VAL A 426 29.43 -13.15 -15.75
N LEU A 427 28.25 -12.54 -15.88
CA LEU A 427 27.56 -11.91 -14.75
C LEU A 427 26.96 -12.91 -13.76
N ASP A 428 26.59 -14.12 -14.19
CA ASP A 428 26.18 -15.21 -13.29
C ASP A 428 27.37 -15.72 -12.46
N TRP A 429 28.52 -16.00 -13.10
CA TRP A 429 29.71 -16.48 -12.39
C TRP A 429 30.25 -15.49 -11.34
N THR A 430 30.10 -14.19 -11.56
CA THR A 430 30.59 -13.15 -10.64
C THR A 430 29.52 -12.60 -9.70
N ASN A 431 28.22 -12.85 -9.99
CA ASN A 431 27.06 -12.20 -9.37
C ASN A 431 27.15 -10.66 -9.44
N GLU A 432 27.23 -10.13 -10.66
CA GLU A 432 27.42 -8.70 -10.98
C GLU A 432 28.66 -8.02 -10.30
N GLN A 433 29.59 -8.76 -9.68
CA GLN A 433 30.73 -8.17 -8.94
C GLN A 433 31.79 -7.54 -9.86
N ALA A 434 31.73 -6.23 -10.01
CA ALA A 434 32.51 -5.42 -10.96
C ALA A 434 33.99 -5.79 -11.14
N PHE A 435 34.75 -6.04 -10.06
CA PHE A 435 36.17 -6.43 -10.16
C PHE A 435 36.36 -7.80 -10.84
N LEU A 436 35.56 -8.80 -10.45
CA LEU A 436 35.60 -10.12 -11.06
C LEU A 436 35.04 -10.09 -12.49
N THR A 437 33.99 -9.30 -12.76
CA THR A 437 33.44 -9.12 -14.10
C THR A 437 34.47 -8.49 -15.04
N GLN A 438 35.17 -7.43 -14.60
CA GLN A 438 36.28 -6.84 -15.35
C GLN A 438 37.43 -7.83 -15.57
N THR A 439 37.78 -8.64 -14.56
CA THR A 439 38.83 -9.66 -14.65
C THR A 439 38.48 -10.75 -15.68
N LEU A 440 37.24 -11.25 -15.68
CA LEU A 440 36.78 -12.24 -16.65
C LEU A 440 36.63 -11.65 -18.07
N CYS A 441 36.08 -10.45 -18.21
CA CYS A 441 36.02 -9.78 -19.52
C CYS A 441 37.42 -9.49 -20.08
N GLN A 442 38.40 -9.16 -19.22
CA GLN A 442 39.80 -9.05 -19.63
C GLN A 442 40.37 -10.39 -20.09
N LEU A 443 40.19 -11.47 -19.31
CA LEU A 443 40.65 -12.82 -19.68
C LEU A 443 40.01 -13.33 -20.98
N ILE A 444 38.75 -12.97 -21.26
CA ILE A 444 38.07 -13.29 -22.52
C ILE A 444 38.66 -12.47 -23.68
N ALA A 445 38.88 -11.16 -23.49
CA ALA A 445 39.50 -10.31 -24.50
C ALA A 445 40.96 -10.71 -24.80
N GLU A 446 41.72 -11.14 -23.80
CA GLU A 446 43.08 -11.67 -23.92
C GLU A 446 43.13 -13.11 -24.48
N SER A 447 41.99 -13.82 -24.59
CA SER A 447 41.96 -15.16 -25.16
C SER A 447 42.03 -15.17 -26.70
N ASP A 448 42.87 -16.05 -27.26
CA ASP A 448 43.07 -16.18 -28.72
C ASP A 448 41.87 -16.79 -29.47
N SER A 449 40.92 -17.40 -28.75
CA SER A 449 39.75 -18.07 -29.33
C SER A 449 38.57 -17.10 -29.47
N PHE A 450 38.05 -16.95 -30.69
CA PHE A 450 36.70 -16.43 -30.91
C PHE A 450 35.65 -17.39 -30.32
N ILE A 451 34.54 -16.86 -29.82
CA ILE A 451 33.45 -17.62 -29.22
C ILE A 451 32.31 -17.77 -30.23
N GLU A 452 32.11 -19.00 -30.72
CA GLU A 452 31.04 -19.30 -31.66
C GLU A 452 29.66 -19.31 -30.98
N ALA A 453 28.62 -19.20 -31.80
CA ALA A 453 27.24 -19.22 -31.35
C ALA A 453 26.88 -20.54 -30.64
N GLU A 454 26.17 -20.44 -29.52
CA GLU A 454 25.76 -21.55 -28.63
C GLU A 454 26.89 -22.18 -27.80
N GLU A 455 28.16 -21.77 -27.98
CA GLU A 455 29.29 -22.23 -27.15
C GLU A 455 29.56 -21.35 -25.92
N GLU A 456 28.90 -20.18 -25.81
CA GLU A 456 29.28 -19.08 -24.91
C GLU A 456 29.44 -19.50 -23.46
N ALA A 457 28.46 -20.22 -22.91
CA ALA A 457 28.45 -20.63 -21.51
C ALA A 457 29.62 -21.57 -21.16
N SER A 458 29.88 -22.53 -22.06
CA SER A 458 30.93 -23.54 -21.87
C SER A 458 32.34 -22.94 -21.84
N ARG A 459 32.57 -21.92 -22.68
CA ARG A 459 33.87 -21.27 -22.80
C ARG A 459 34.19 -20.37 -21.61
N VAL A 460 33.18 -19.67 -21.08
CA VAL A 460 33.31 -18.87 -19.84
C VAL A 460 33.60 -19.78 -18.65
N GLU A 461 32.86 -20.88 -18.46
CA GLU A 461 33.13 -21.84 -17.36
C GLU A 461 34.55 -22.39 -17.42
N GLN A 462 35.05 -22.76 -18.61
CA GLN A 462 36.41 -23.27 -18.77
C GLN A 462 37.47 -22.26 -18.32
N LEU A 463 37.33 -20.99 -18.73
CA LEU A 463 38.25 -19.91 -18.35
C LEU A 463 38.21 -19.65 -16.83
N VAL A 464 37.02 -19.62 -16.22
CA VAL A 464 36.87 -19.44 -14.77
C VAL A 464 37.59 -20.55 -13.99
N ARG A 465 37.39 -21.82 -14.38
CA ARG A 465 38.03 -22.97 -13.72
C ARG A 465 39.55 -22.89 -13.80
N GLN A 466 40.07 -22.69 -15.02
CA GLN A 466 41.52 -22.69 -15.26
C GLN A 466 42.25 -21.48 -14.67
N CYS A 467 41.63 -20.29 -14.65
CA CYS A 467 42.31 -19.04 -14.31
C CYS A 467 41.98 -18.45 -12.92
N LEU A 468 40.97 -18.97 -12.20
CA LEU A 468 40.55 -18.45 -10.88
C LEU A 468 40.30 -19.51 -9.81
N ILE A 469 40.12 -20.80 -10.16
CA ILE A 469 39.80 -21.86 -9.20
C ILE A 469 40.99 -22.83 -9.02
N GLU A 470 41.51 -23.38 -10.11
CA GLU A 470 42.60 -24.35 -10.08
C GLU A 470 43.94 -23.70 -9.70
N ASN A 471 44.58 -24.18 -8.62
CA ASN A 471 45.85 -23.63 -8.09
C ASN A 471 45.82 -22.12 -7.78
N TRP A 472 44.65 -21.56 -7.44
CA TRP A 472 44.42 -20.13 -7.24
C TRP A 472 45.44 -19.45 -6.30
N GLU A 473 45.98 -20.13 -5.28
CA GLU A 473 47.00 -19.56 -4.37
C GLU A 473 48.26 -19.07 -5.11
N ASN A 474 48.60 -19.68 -6.25
CA ASN A 474 49.81 -19.40 -7.03
C ASN A 474 49.58 -18.56 -8.30
N GLN A 475 48.32 -18.27 -8.67
CA GLN A 475 47.98 -17.52 -9.89
C GLN A 475 48.11 -16.01 -9.70
N ALA A 476 48.22 -15.25 -10.80
CA ALA A 476 48.32 -13.79 -10.76
C ALA A 476 46.93 -13.09 -10.73
N ALA A 477 45.91 -13.69 -11.34
CA ALA A 477 44.54 -13.15 -11.38
C ALA A 477 43.80 -13.22 -10.03
N SER A 478 44.37 -13.92 -9.04
CA SER A 478 43.72 -14.31 -7.79
C SER A 478 44.13 -13.47 -6.56
N GLU A 479 44.89 -12.38 -6.72
CA GLU A 479 45.34 -11.54 -5.59
C GLU A 479 44.21 -11.05 -4.67
N HIS A 480 43.02 -10.81 -5.23
CA HIS A 480 41.81 -10.50 -4.47
C HIS A 480 41.38 -11.64 -3.53
N LEU A 481 41.43 -12.90 -3.98
CA LEU A 481 41.17 -14.09 -3.16
C LEU A 481 42.21 -14.22 -2.04
N LYS A 482 43.48 -13.91 -2.33
CA LYS A 482 44.57 -13.92 -1.33
C LYS A 482 44.36 -12.84 -0.27
N ALA A 483 43.88 -11.65 -0.66
CA ALA A 483 43.52 -10.58 0.26
C ALA A 483 42.33 -10.94 1.16
N ILE A 484 41.29 -11.59 0.60
CA ILE A 484 40.16 -12.13 1.38
C ILE A 484 40.64 -13.16 2.41
N ARG A 485 41.45 -14.15 2.00
CA ARG A 485 42.06 -15.13 2.92
C ARG A 485 42.83 -14.47 4.05
N HIS A 486 43.70 -13.51 3.72
CA HIS A 486 44.50 -12.81 4.71
C HIS A 486 43.62 -12.09 5.76
N ARG A 487 42.52 -11.46 5.34
CA ARG A 487 41.58 -10.81 6.27
C ARG A 487 40.81 -11.82 7.13
N LEU A 488 40.28 -12.90 6.54
CA LEU A 488 39.61 -13.97 7.30
C LEU A 488 40.48 -14.49 8.46
N LEU A 489 41.76 -14.76 8.18
CA LEU A 489 42.68 -15.38 9.13
C LEU A 489 43.30 -14.40 10.15
N ASN A 490 43.29 -13.08 9.87
CA ASN A 490 43.93 -12.07 10.72
C ASN A 490 42.98 -11.00 11.31
N ASN A 491 41.65 -11.12 11.15
CA ASN A 491 40.69 -10.17 11.72
C ASN A 491 40.59 -10.31 13.27
N GLN A 492 41.44 -9.57 13.98
CA GLN A 492 41.43 -9.51 15.45
C GLN A 492 40.10 -9.00 16.05
N PRO A 493 39.39 -7.98 15.49
CA PRO A 493 38.12 -7.51 16.04
C PRO A 493 37.02 -8.58 16.16
N CYS A 494 36.83 -9.42 15.14
CA CYS A 494 35.76 -10.43 15.09
C CYS A 494 36.21 -11.83 15.53
N GLN A 495 37.52 -12.03 15.73
CA GLN A 495 38.19 -13.31 15.98
C GLN A 495 38.06 -14.30 14.81
N PRO A 496 39.17 -14.70 14.13
CA PRO A 496 39.14 -15.54 12.93
C PRO A 496 38.33 -16.84 13.05
N PHE A 497 38.41 -17.49 14.22
CA PHE A 497 37.66 -18.72 14.52
C PHE A 497 36.14 -18.52 14.44
N ARG A 498 35.61 -17.35 14.82
CA ARG A 498 34.16 -17.09 14.76
C ARG A 498 33.69 -16.79 13.34
N LEU A 499 34.46 -16.02 12.58
CA LEU A 499 34.19 -15.73 11.16
C LEU A 499 34.08 -17.02 10.35
N LEU A 500 35.08 -17.90 10.48
CA LEU A 500 35.08 -19.19 9.78
C LEU A 500 33.95 -20.12 10.28
N LYS A 501 33.63 -20.14 11.59
CA LYS A 501 32.52 -20.93 12.14
C LYS A 501 31.16 -20.48 11.61
N LEU A 502 30.96 -19.19 11.39
CA LEU A 502 29.76 -18.61 10.76
C LEU A 502 29.72 -18.89 9.26
N TYR A 503 30.82 -18.70 8.54
CA TYR A 503 30.89 -18.99 7.10
C TYR A 503 30.65 -20.49 6.82
N ARG A 504 31.16 -21.39 7.68
CA ARG A 504 30.83 -22.82 7.70
C ARG A 504 29.32 -23.10 7.82
N GLN A 505 28.59 -22.32 8.62
CA GLN A 505 27.14 -22.48 8.74
C GLN A 505 26.42 -22.05 7.46
N ILE A 506 26.85 -20.96 6.83
CA ILE A 506 26.30 -20.48 5.55
C ILE A 506 26.51 -21.54 4.45
N LEU A 507 27.75 -22.04 4.31
CA LEU A 507 28.07 -23.12 3.35
C LEU A 507 27.37 -24.45 3.64
N ARG A 508 26.85 -24.70 4.84
CA ARG A 508 26.14 -25.96 5.20
C ARG A 508 24.62 -25.85 5.14
N LEU A 509 24.05 -24.66 5.34
CA LEU A 509 22.60 -24.44 5.44
C LEU A 509 22.00 -23.76 4.21
N GLU A 510 22.83 -23.18 3.33
CA GLU A 510 22.47 -22.41 2.11
C GLU A 510 21.66 -21.12 2.37
N GLU A 511 20.94 -21.02 3.50
CA GLU A 511 20.25 -19.84 3.99
C GLU A 511 20.43 -19.67 5.51
N VAL A 512 21.22 -18.67 5.92
CA VAL A 512 21.33 -18.26 7.35
C VAL A 512 20.66 -16.91 7.56
N ARG A 513 19.78 -16.80 8.55
CA ARG A 513 19.06 -15.53 8.83
C ARG A 513 20.01 -14.42 9.27
N VAL A 514 19.82 -13.23 8.73
CA VAL A 514 20.51 -12.01 9.19
C VAL A 514 20.12 -11.71 10.63
N ASN A 515 21.12 -11.53 11.50
CA ASN A 515 20.96 -11.18 12.91
C ASN A 515 21.86 -10.00 13.37
N GLY A 516 22.67 -9.45 12.47
CA GLY A 516 23.47 -8.23 12.74
C GLY A 516 24.70 -8.45 13.63
N THR A 517 25.13 -9.69 13.84
CA THR A 517 26.39 -9.99 14.54
C THR A 517 27.60 -9.37 13.85
N PRO A 518 28.64 -8.91 14.58
CA PRO A 518 29.87 -8.37 13.98
C PRO A 518 30.49 -9.31 12.94
N GLU A 519 30.40 -10.62 13.19
CA GLU A 519 30.89 -11.67 12.31
C GLU A 519 30.11 -11.73 10.98
N GLN A 520 28.78 -11.49 10.99
CA GLN A 520 28.00 -11.36 9.75
C GLN A 520 28.37 -10.08 8.98
N VAL A 521 28.52 -8.96 9.70
CA VAL A 521 28.90 -7.67 9.10
C VAL A 521 30.27 -7.76 8.44
N GLU A 522 31.24 -8.44 9.04
CA GLU A 522 32.57 -8.59 8.45
C GLU A 522 32.60 -9.54 7.25
N LEU A 523 31.87 -10.66 7.26
CA LEU A 523 31.77 -11.50 6.06
C LEU A 523 31.10 -10.77 4.88
N LEU A 524 30.14 -9.86 5.16
CA LEU A 524 29.57 -8.94 4.19
C LEU A 524 30.61 -7.89 3.72
N ASN A 525 31.40 -7.30 4.62
CA ASN A 525 32.49 -6.36 4.28
C ASN A 525 33.57 -6.99 3.38
N LEU A 526 33.78 -8.31 3.52
CA LEU A 526 34.71 -9.10 2.69
C LEU A 526 34.14 -9.45 1.31
N GLY A 527 32.84 -9.23 1.07
CA GLY A 527 32.15 -9.61 -0.17
C GLY A 527 32.00 -11.12 -0.37
N LEU A 528 32.29 -11.93 0.64
CA LEU A 528 32.21 -13.40 0.61
C LEU A 528 30.77 -13.92 0.62
N ILE A 529 29.85 -13.14 1.19
CA ILE A 529 28.43 -13.48 1.30
C ILE A 529 27.54 -12.33 0.84
N THR A 530 26.37 -12.66 0.29
CA THR A 530 25.28 -11.73 -0.05
C THR A 530 24.13 -11.84 0.94
N ASN A 531 23.28 -10.80 1.00
CA ASN A 531 22.03 -10.80 1.76
C ASN A 531 20.84 -10.82 0.79
N ASP A 532 20.38 -12.01 0.46
CA ASP A 532 19.25 -12.23 -0.43
C ASP A 532 17.96 -12.37 0.39
N ARG A 533 17.16 -11.29 0.39
CA ARG A 533 15.84 -11.20 1.04
C ARG A 533 15.82 -11.53 2.55
N GLY A 534 16.95 -11.33 3.26
CA GLY A 534 17.10 -11.66 4.69
C GLY A 534 17.77 -13.01 4.97
N SER A 535 18.17 -13.73 3.93
CA SER A 535 19.04 -14.91 4.00
C SER A 535 20.46 -14.55 3.57
N LEU A 536 21.47 -15.12 4.24
CA LEU A 536 22.86 -15.00 3.87
C LEU A 536 23.28 -16.21 3.04
N LYS A 537 23.88 -15.95 1.87
CA LYS A 537 24.36 -16.95 0.89
C LYS A 537 25.81 -16.69 0.50
N ALA A 538 26.50 -17.65 -0.10
CA ALA A 538 27.81 -17.40 -0.73
C ALA A 538 27.64 -16.40 -1.88
N ALA A 539 28.52 -15.40 -1.98
CA ALA A 539 28.25 -14.25 -2.84
C ALA A 539 28.35 -14.53 -4.35
N ASN A 540 29.10 -15.54 -4.78
CA ASN A 540 29.15 -16.03 -6.17
C ASN A 540 29.76 -17.44 -6.26
N ARG A 541 29.62 -18.06 -7.45
CA ARG A 541 30.09 -19.41 -7.79
C ARG A 541 31.61 -19.59 -7.60
N ILE A 542 32.39 -18.52 -7.77
CA ILE A 542 33.86 -18.54 -7.65
C ILE A 542 34.29 -18.67 -6.19
N TYR A 543 33.75 -17.85 -5.28
CA TYR A 543 34.11 -17.93 -3.85
C TYR A 543 33.66 -19.23 -3.21
N GLU A 544 32.52 -19.79 -3.61
CA GLU A 544 32.05 -21.08 -3.09
C GLU A 544 32.99 -22.24 -3.47
N ALA A 545 33.51 -22.24 -4.71
CA ALA A 545 34.51 -23.22 -5.14
C ALA A 545 35.86 -23.04 -4.41
N VAL A 546 36.32 -21.78 -4.27
CA VAL A 546 37.63 -21.43 -3.71
C VAL A 546 37.70 -21.62 -2.19
N PHE A 547 36.73 -21.07 -1.45
CA PHE A 547 36.66 -21.13 0.02
C PHE A 547 35.70 -22.24 0.49
N ASN A 548 35.68 -23.36 -0.23
CA ASN A 548 34.77 -24.46 0.00
C ASN A 548 34.88 -25.09 1.41
N ARG A 549 33.91 -25.94 1.75
CA ARG A 549 33.78 -26.55 3.08
C ARG A 549 35.08 -27.15 3.63
N SER A 550 35.89 -27.85 2.82
CA SER A 550 37.11 -28.52 3.33
C SER A 550 38.22 -27.55 3.74
N TRP A 551 38.33 -26.41 3.05
CA TRP A 551 39.28 -25.35 3.38
C TRP A 551 38.95 -24.70 4.74
N VAL A 552 37.65 -24.47 5.01
CA VAL A 552 37.17 -23.81 6.23
C VAL A 552 37.42 -24.66 7.49
N GLU A 553 37.17 -25.98 7.44
CA GLU A 553 37.41 -26.88 8.58
C GLU A 553 38.90 -26.95 8.96
N ARG A 554 39.79 -26.94 7.96
CA ARG A 554 41.25 -27.00 8.15
C ARG A 554 41.76 -25.78 8.94
N GLU A 555 41.43 -24.57 8.50
CA GLU A 555 41.91 -23.36 9.17
C GLU A 555 41.23 -23.15 10.55
N LEU A 556 39.98 -23.61 10.73
CA LEU A 556 39.31 -23.64 12.05
C LEU A 556 40.07 -24.48 13.09
N THR A 557 40.54 -25.66 12.69
CA THR A 557 41.26 -26.61 13.55
C THR A 557 42.56 -25.96 14.08
N ARG A 558 43.37 -25.45 13.16
CA ARG A 558 44.64 -24.74 13.42
C ARG A 558 44.47 -23.57 14.39
N LEU A 559 43.45 -22.74 14.19
CA LEU A 559 43.17 -21.58 15.05
C LEU A 559 42.78 -21.97 16.49
N HIS A 560 42.12 -23.12 16.67
CA HIS A 560 41.71 -23.58 18.00
C HIS A 560 42.89 -24.16 18.80
N LEU A 561 43.78 -24.91 18.13
CA LEU A 561 45.02 -25.43 18.73
C LEU A 561 45.95 -24.29 19.19
N ALA A 562 46.07 -23.23 18.38
CA ALA A 562 46.79 -22.01 18.73
C ALA A 562 46.20 -21.30 19.96
N TYR A 563 44.86 -21.15 20.02
CA TYR A 563 44.18 -20.48 21.13
C TYR A 563 44.44 -21.14 22.49
N LEU A 564 44.37 -22.46 22.55
CA LEU A 564 44.62 -23.24 23.78
C LEU A 564 46.12 -23.40 24.11
N LYS A 565 47.03 -22.85 23.27
CA LYS A 565 48.49 -23.09 23.32
C LYS A 565 48.88 -24.58 23.24
N LEU A 566 48.06 -25.38 22.56
CA LEU A 566 48.26 -26.83 22.44
C LEU A 566 49.11 -27.23 21.23
N GLU A 567 49.65 -26.27 20.47
CA GLU A 567 50.57 -26.48 19.35
C GLU A 567 51.74 -27.41 19.73
N SER A 568 52.22 -27.35 20.97
CA SER A 568 53.29 -28.21 21.51
C SER A 568 52.93 -29.70 21.65
N PHE A 569 51.66 -30.08 21.47
CA PHE A 569 51.19 -31.47 21.56
C PHE A 569 50.96 -32.11 20.19
N GLN A 570 51.20 -31.38 19.08
CA GLN A 570 51.20 -31.90 17.70
C GLN A 570 49.98 -32.80 17.36
N LEU A 571 48.77 -32.41 17.81
CA LEU A 571 47.54 -33.18 17.54
C LEU A 571 47.25 -33.35 16.04
N GLU A 572 47.75 -32.43 15.20
CA GLU A 572 47.71 -32.53 13.73
C GLU A 572 48.52 -33.70 13.16
N GLU A 573 49.49 -34.24 13.90
CA GLU A 573 50.31 -35.40 13.52
C GLU A 573 49.82 -36.72 14.17
N LYS A 574 48.77 -36.66 15.00
CA LYS A 574 48.28 -37.79 15.81
C LYS A 574 46.91 -38.32 15.40
N ALA A 575 46.16 -37.64 14.55
CA ALA A 575 44.81 -38.04 14.16
C ALA A 575 44.43 -37.64 12.74
N SER A 576 43.60 -38.45 12.07
CA SER A 576 43.01 -38.12 10.77
C SER A 576 42.05 -36.92 10.84
N TYR A 577 41.29 -36.77 11.94
CA TYR A 577 40.51 -35.56 12.24
C TYR A 577 40.82 -35.00 13.64
N PRO A 578 41.88 -34.17 13.79
CA PRO A 578 42.29 -33.60 15.08
C PRO A 578 41.22 -32.76 15.77
N TYR A 579 40.31 -32.14 15.01
CA TYR A 579 39.17 -31.40 15.53
C TYR A 579 38.18 -32.32 16.29
N SER A 580 37.89 -33.51 15.75
CA SER A 580 36.97 -34.48 16.36
C SER A 580 37.55 -35.05 17.67
N VAL A 581 38.85 -35.33 17.70
CA VAL A 581 39.57 -35.71 18.93
C VAL A 581 39.45 -34.60 19.98
N LEU A 582 39.62 -33.34 19.58
CA LEU A 582 39.57 -32.20 20.49
C LEU A 582 38.13 -31.91 20.98
N GLU A 583 37.11 -32.11 20.15
CA GLU A 583 35.70 -31.96 20.53
C GLU A 583 35.30 -32.99 21.60
N GLU A 584 35.69 -34.26 21.48
CA GLU A 584 35.48 -35.28 22.54
C GLU A 584 36.30 -34.96 23.82
N VAL A 585 37.54 -34.47 23.70
CA VAL A 585 38.34 -34.04 24.87
C VAL A 585 37.69 -32.86 25.61
N LEU A 586 37.09 -31.91 24.90
CA LEU A 586 36.35 -30.80 25.52
C LEU A 586 35.09 -31.30 26.24
N ASP A 587 34.36 -32.27 25.68
CA ASP A 587 33.17 -32.86 26.31
C ASP A 587 33.49 -33.65 27.59
N TRP A 588 34.50 -34.54 27.56
CA TRP A 588 34.92 -35.28 28.77
C TRP A 588 35.35 -34.38 29.93
N THR A 589 35.90 -33.21 29.63
CA THR A 589 36.48 -32.30 30.61
C THR A 589 35.55 -31.15 31.01
N ASN A 590 34.52 -30.87 30.20
CA ASN A 590 33.67 -29.68 30.25
C ASN A 590 34.52 -28.38 30.28
N GLU A 591 35.35 -28.23 29.25
CA GLU A 591 36.27 -27.10 29.02
C GLU A 591 37.29 -26.79 30.15
N GLN A 592 37.48 -27.69 31.13
CA GLN A 592 38.38 -27.46 32.26
C GLN A 592 39.86 -27.57 31.85
N ALA A 593 40.50 -26.41 31.63
CA ALA A 593 41.86 -26.25 31.09
C ALA A 593 42.93 -27.24 31.59
N PHE A 594 42.99 -27.52 32.90
CA PHE A 594 43.94 -28.49 33.47
C PHE A 594 43.69 -29.94 32.97
N LEU A 595 42.42 -30.34 32.86
CA LEU A 595 42.04 -31.66 32.36
C LEU A 595 42.18 -31.74 30.83
N ILE A 596 41.91 -30.66 30.09
CA ILE A 596 42.22 -30.57 28.65
C ILE A 596 43.73 -30.81 28.45
N GLN A 597 44.58 -30.04 29.13
CA GLN A 597 46.03 -30.18 29.02
C GLN A 597 46.50 -31.60 29.38
N THR A 598 45.93 -32.19 30.43
CA THR A 598 46.23 -33.57 30.85
C THR A 598 45.83 -34.61 29.78
N LEU A 599 44.66 -34.48 29.16
CA LEU A 599 44.24 -35.40 28.10
C LEU A 599 45.01 -35.20 26.80
N CYS A 600 45.25 -33.95 26.38
CA CYS A 600 46.07 -33.66 25.20
C CYS A 600 47.52 -34.16 25.38
N GLN A 601 48.08 -34.07 26.59
CA GLN A 601 49.35 -34.69 26.92
C GLN A 601 49.28 -36.23 26.81
N LEU A 602 48.28 -36.88 27.41
CA LEU A 602 48.11 -38.34 27.33
C LEU A 602 47.86 -38.86 25.91
N ILE A 603 47.27 -38.05 25.03
CA ILE A 603 47.10 -38.38 23.59
C ILE A 603 48.43 -38.22 22.85
N ALA A 604 49.18 -37.14 23.08
CA ALA A 604 50.49 -36.93 22.48
C ALA A 604 51.52 -37.99 22.91
N GLU A 605 51.49 -38.39 24.18
CA GLU A 605 52.29 -39.48 24.77
C GLU A 605 51.83 -40.89 24.34
N SER A 606 50.71 -41.03 23.62
CA SER A 606 50.25 -42.33 23.14
C SER A 606 50.89 -42.72 21.80
N ASP A 607 51.35 -43.97 21.69
CA ASP A 607 52.04 -44.50 20.49
C ASP A 607 51.12 -44.71 19.27
N SER A 608 49.80 -44.69 19.46
CA SER A 608 48.82 -44.94 18.40
C SER A 608 48.41 -43.65 17.70
N PHE A 609 48.53 -43.62 16.37
CA PHE A 609 47.76 -42.70 15.55
C PHE A 609 46.25 -43.01 15.68
N ILE A 610 45.40 -41.99 15.52
CA ILE A 610 43.94 -42.10 15.63
C ILE A 610 43.33 -42.01 14.23
N GLU A 611 42.77 -43.12 13.75
CA GLU A 611 42.13 -43.18 12.45
C GLU A 611 40.77 -42.48 12.43
N ALA A 612 40.31 -42.18 11.21
CA ALA A 612 39.00 -41.56 10.99
C ALA A 612 37.86 -42.41 11.56
N GLU A 613 36.91 -41.76 12.23
CA GLU A 613 35.76 -42.36 12.93
C GLU A 613 36.09 -43.14 14.23
N GLU A 614 37.38 -43.34 14.57
CA GLU A 614 37.78 -43.98 15.85
C GLU A 614 37.91 -42.98 17.02
N GLU A 615 37.87 -41.66 16.75
CA GLU A 615 38.35 -40.61 17.67
C GLU A 615 37.71 -40.67 19.05
N ALA A 616 36.37 -40.74 19.10
CA ALA A 616 35.62 -40.75 20.35
C ALA A 616 35.95 -41.99 21.22
N SER A 617 36.09 -43.16 20.57
CA SER A 617 36.39 -44.41 21.26
C SER A 617 37.79 -44.42 21.89
N ARG A 618 38.77 -43.81 21.20
CA ARG A 618 40.16 -43.78 21.66
C ARG A 618 40.35 -42.79 22.81
N VAL A 619 39.70 -41.63 22.76
CA VAL A 619 39.68 -40.66 23.87
C VAL A 619 39.01 -41.27 25.10
N GLU A 620 37.83 -41.90 24.96
CA GLU A 620 37.16 -42.58 26.07
C GLU A 620 38.03 -43.69 26.69
N GLN A 621 38.73 -44.48 25.86
CA GLN A 621 39.63 -45.52 26.35
C GLN A 621 40.77 -44.93 27.20
N LEU A 622 41.42 -43.86 26.74
CA LEU A 622 42.50 -43.19 27.47
C LEU A 622 42.00 -42.57 28.78
N VAL A 623 40.84 -41.89 28.78
CA VAL A 623 40.22 -41.34 30.00
C VAL A 623 39.95 -42.47 31.02
N ARG A 624 39.34 -43.57 30.58
CA ARG A 624 39.03 -44.71 31.45
C ARG A 624 40.27 -45.39 32.02
N GLN A 625 41.29 -45.60 31.20
CA GLN A 625 42.53 -46.28 31.63
C GLN A 625 43.43 -45.40 32.49
N CYS A 626 43.53 -44.09 32.24
CA CYS A 626 44.52 -43.22 32.88
C CYS A 626 43.97 -42.32 34.00
N LEU A 627 42.72 -41.85 33.89
CA LEU A 627 42.11 -40.94 34.88
C LEU A 627 41.10 -41.60 35.82
N ILE A 628 40.38 -42.63 35.35
CA ILE A 628 39.33 -43.29 36.16
C ILE A 628 39.87 -44.54 36.88
N ALA A 629 40.58 -45.42 36.17
CA ALA A 629 41.07 -46.68 36.75
C ALA A 629 42.24 -46.47 37.73
N ASN A 630 42.05 -46.83 39.01
CA ASN A 630 43.00 -46.66 40.11
C ASN A 630 43.45 -45.19 40.33
N TRP A 631 42.55 -44.23 40.13
CA TRP A 631 42.80 -42.79 40.30
C TRP A 631 43.44 -42.42 41.66
N GLU A 632 43.06 -43.11 42.74
CA GLU A 632 43.64 -42.97 44.08
C GLU A 632 45.17 -43.16 44.11
N ASN A 633 45.72 -43.98 43.20
CA ASN A 633 47.13 -44.38 43.17
C ASN A 633 47.92 -43.81 41.96
N ARG A 634 47.29 -43.09 41.02
CA ARG A 634 47.96 -42.44 39.89
C ARG A 634 48.30 -40.98 40.17
N ALA A 635 49.34 -40.45 39.54
CA ALA A 635 49.70 -39.02 39.61
C ALA A 635 48.65 -38.12 38.92
N ALA A 636 48.15 -38.54 37.75
CA ALA A 636 47.07 -37.85 37.04
C ALA A 636 45.73 -37.80 37.82
N GLY A 637 45.61 -38.53 38.94
CA GLY A 637 44.47 -38.49 39.85
C GLY A 637 44.59 -37.48 40.99
N GLU A 638 45.68 -36.73 41.15
CA GLU A 638 45.87 -35.84 42.32
C GLU A 638 44.78 -34.77 42.47
N HIS A 639 44.28 -34.21 41.38
CA HIS A 639 43.14 -33.29 41.39
C HIS A 639 41.87 -33.96 41.97
N LEU A 640 41.60 -35.21 41.59
CA LEU A 640 40.49 -36.00 42.14
C LEU A 640 40.71 -36.29 43.64
N LYS A 641 41.96 -36.52 44.08
CA LYS A 641 42.30 -36.70 45.51
C LYS A 641 42.06 -35.43 46.32
N ALA A 642 42.42 -34.26 45.79
CA ALA A 642 42.17 -32.99 46.45
C ALA A 642 40.65 -32.70 46.60
N ILE A 643 39.85 -33.03 45.57
CA ILE A 643 38.38 -32.97 45.65
C ILE A 643 37.84 -33.96 46.69
N TRP A 644 38.31 -35.21 46.66
CA TRP A 644 37.89 -36.28 47.58
C TRP A 644 38.19 -35.93 49.05
N GLN A 645 39.42 -35.49 49.36
CA GLN A 645 39.81 -35.05 50.70
C GLN A 645 38.92 -33.90 51.18
N ARG A 646 38.78 -32.84 50.38
CA ARG A 646 37.96 -31.66 50.77
C ARG A 646 36.46 -31.99 50.91
N LEU A 647 35.94 -32.94 50.12
CA LEU A 647 34.56 -33.44 50.26
C LEU A 647 34.38 -34.21 51.58
N LEU A 648 35.37 -35.02 51.99
CA LEU A 648 35.32 -35.79 53.23
C LEU A 648 35.62 -34.95 54.49
N GLU A 649 36.45 -33.91 54.38
CA GLU A 649 36.89 -33.06 55.49
C GLU A 649 36.07 -31.76 55.67
N SER A 650 35.03 -31.50 54.86
CA SER A 650 34.24 -30.26 54.93
C SER A 650 33.52 -30.09 56.27
N LYS A 651 34.12 -29.26 57.13
CA LYS A 651 33.60 -28.85 58.44
C LYS A 651 32.37 -27.95 58.36
N ASN A 652 32.16 -27.27 57.22
CA ASN A 652 31.14 -26.23 57.07
C ASN A 652 29.72 -26.80 56.90
N CYS A 653 29.58 -27.89 56.13
CA CYS A 653 28.27 -28.49 55.82
C CYS A 653 28.09 -29.90 56.41
N GLY A 654 29.18 -30.58 56.78
CA GLY A 654 29.17 -31.97 57.20
C GLY A 654 29.02 -32.92 56.01
N THR A 655 30.04 -33.76 55.82
CA THR A 655 30.22 -34.74 54.73
C THR A 655 28.95 -35.50 54.34
N PHE A 656 28.19 -35.99 55.33
CA PHE A 656 26.94 -36.73 55.11
C PHE A 656 25.89 -35.93 54.33
N ARG A 657 25.79 -34.61 54.55
CA ARG A 657 24.82 -33.76 53.84
C ARG A 657 25.25 -33.49 52.41
N LEU A 658 26.55 -33.21 52.20
CA LEU A 658 27.15 -33.03 50.87
C LEU A 658 26.97 -34.29 50.01
N LEU A 659 27.32 -35.46 50.54
CA LEU A 659 27.12 -36.74 49.86
C LEU A 659 25.63 -37.03 49.59
N LYS A 660 24.72 -36.67 50.51
CA LYS A 660 23.27 -36.84 50.32
C LYS A 660 22.73 -35.95 49.19
N LEU A 661 23.20 -34.69 49.08
CA LEU A 661 22.83 -33.77 48.01
C LEU A 661 23.47 -34.17 46.66
N TYR A 662 24.75 -34.53 46.66
CA TYR A 662 25.44 -34.99 45.45
C TYR A 662 24.80 -36.27 44.89
N ARG A 663 24.40 -37.21 45.76
CA ARG A 663 23.57 -38.38 45.40
C ARG A 663 22.20 -38.00 44.82
N GLN A 664 21.63 -36.86 45.20
CA GLN A 664 20.38 -36.38 44.61
C GLN A 664 20.61 -35.80 43.21
N ILE A 665 21.72 -35.07 42.99
CA ILE A 665 22.13 -34.58 41.66
C ILE A 665 22.39 -35.77 40.73
N LEU A 666 23.21 -36.75 41.15
CA LEU A 666 23.46 -38.03 40.45
C LEU A 666 22.23 -38.92 40.22
N ARG A 667 21.05 -38.59 40.76
CA ARG A 667 19.79 -39.32 40.56
C ARG A 667 18.76 -38.56 39.72
N LEU A 668 18.91 -37.24 39.58
CA LEU A 668 17.99 -36.37 38.86
C LEU A 668 18.60 -35.76 37.60
N GLY A 669 19.93 -35.83 37.44
CA GLY A 669 20.71 -35.16 36.40
C GLY A 669 20.84 -33.65 36.65
N GLU A 670 19.72 -33.01 36.97
CA GLU A 670 19.61 -31.58 37.25
C GLU A 670 18.90 -31.32 38.59
N VAL A 671 19.41 -30.38 39.39
CA VAL A 671 18.75 -29.90 40.62
C VAL A 671 18.70 -28.37 40.61
N ARG A 672 17.54 -27.77 40.88
CA ARG A 672 17.41 -26.30 40.89
C ARG A 672 18.31 -25.66 41.96
N VAL A 673 18.98 -24.57 41.59
CA VAL A 673 19.69 -23.71 42.55
C VAL A 673 18.69 -23.14 43.56
N ASN A 674 18.97 -23.34 44.85
CA ASN A 674 18.18 -22.82 45.97
C ASN A 674 19.03 -22.09 47.03
N GLY A 675 20.35 -21.97 46.82
CA GLY A 675 21.24 -21.22 47.71
C GLY A 675 21.56 -21.90 49.04
N THR A 676 21.22 -23.19 49.22
CA THR A 676 21.65 -23.95 50.40
C THR A 676 23.17 -24.03 50.51
N LEU A 677 23.69 -24.01 51.74
CA LEU A 677 25.12 -24.10 52.02
C LEU A 677 25.74 -25.34 51.38
N GLU A 678 25.02 -26.46 51.39
CA GLU A 678 25.42 -27.70 50.75
C GLU A 678 25.59 -27.58 49.22
N GLN A 679 24.78 -26.74 48.53
CA GLN A 679 24.95 -26.46 47.10
C GLN A 679 26.17 -25.57 46.86
N VAL A 680 26.35 -24.52 47.68
CA VAL A 680 27.50 -23.61 47.59
C VAL A 680 28.81 -24.34 47.81
N GLU A 681 28.87 -25.25 48.78
CA GLU A 681 30.07 -26.04 49.07
C GLU A 681 30.40 -27.04 47.95
N LEU A 682 29.40 -27.73 47.36
CA LEU A 682 29.65 -28.61 46.20
C LEU A 682 30.12 -27.82 44.96
N LEU A 683 29.66 -26.58 44.77
CA LEU A 683 30.18 -25.65 43.75
C LEU A 683 31.64 -25.25 44.08
N ASN A 684 31.96 -24.91 45.33
CA ASN A 684 33.32 -24.58 45.80
C ASN A 684 34.32 -25.75 45.73
N LEU A 685 33.82 -26.99 45.65
CA LEU A 685 34.59 -28.20 45.40
C LEU A 685 34.80 -28.49 43.90
N GLY A 686 34.11 -27.78 43.00
CA GLY A 686 34.16 -28.02 41.56
C GLY A 686 33.50 -29.34 41.10
N LEU A 687 32.81 -30.05 41.99
CA LEU A 687 32.11 -31.30 41.68
C LEU A 687 30.85 -31.09 40.83
N ILE A 688 30.23 -29.92 40.95
CA ILE A 688 29.03 -29.54 40.22
C ILE A 688 29.18 -28.16 39.59
N THR A 689 28.46 -27.91 38.51
CA THR A 689 28.38 -26.62 37.81
C THR A 689 26.95 -26.08 37.82
N ASN A 690 26.81 -24.75 37.72
CA ASN A 690 25.52 -24.07 37.57
C ASN A 690 25.30 -23.70 36.10
N ASP A 691 24.56 -24.55 35.38
CA ASP A 691 24.08 -24.26 34.02
C ASP A 691 22.66 -23.67 34.11
N ARG A 692 22.55 -22.37 33.83
CA ARG A 692 21.27 -21.62 33.69
C ARG A 692 20.30 -21.75 34.88
N GLY A 693 20.80 -21.95 36.10
CA GLY A 693 19.99 -22.13 37.32
C GLY A 693 19.70 -23.59 37.68
N SER A 694 20.29 -24.54 36.94
CA SER A 694 20.33 -25.97 37.25
C SER A 694 21.74 -26.38 37.69
N LEU A 695 21.82 -27.28 38.68
CA LEU A 695 23.05 -27.89 39.15
C LEU A 695 23.19 -29.28 38.58
N LYS A 696 24.31 -29.54 37.91
CA LYS A 696 24.69 -30.82 37.28
C LYS A 696 26.10 -31.21 37.71
N VAL A 697 26.50 -32.47 37.54
CA VAL A 697 27.89 -32.88 37.76
C VAL A 697 28.81 -32.15 36.78
N ALA A 698 29.98 -31.69 37.23
CA ALA A 698 30.76 -30.73 36.47
C ALA A 698 31.39 -31.27 35.17
N ASN A 699 31.67 -32.58 35.06
CA ASN A 699 32.07 -33.26 33.82
C ASN A 699 31.89 -34.80 33.91
N ARG A 700 32.04 -35.49 32.77
CA ARG A 700 31.92 -36.97 32.63
C ARG A 700 32.94 -37.73 33.50
N ILE A 701 34.12 -37.15 33.75
CA ILE A 701 35.18 -37.76 34.58
C ILE A 701 34.72 -37.84 36.05
N TYR A 702 34.19 -36.75 36.62
CA TYR A 702 33.74 -36.73 38.03
C TYR A 702 32.50 -37.60 38.27
N GLU A 703 31.61 -37.71 37.28
CA GLU A 703 30.45 -38.63 37.35
C GLU A 703 30.90 -40.10 37.38
N ALA A 704 31.91 -40.47 36.59
CA ALA A 704 32.47 -41.82 36.58
C ALA A 704 33.28 -42.14 37.85
N VAL A 705 34.07 -41.19 38.35
CA VAL A 705 34.92 -41.36 39.54
C VAL A 705 34.09 -41.35 40.83
N PHE A 706 33.34 -40.28 41.08
CA PHE A 706 32.49 -40.13 42.27
C PHE A 706 31.09 -40.71 42.02
N SER A 707 31.04 -41.87 41.36
CA SER A 707 29.80 -42.49 40.91
C SER A 707 28.85 -42.83 42.06
N ARG A 708 27.57 -43.00 41.73
CA ARG A 708 26.50 -43.26 42.71
C ARG A 708 26.78 -44.45 43.64
N SER A 709 27.45 -45.50 43.17
CA SER A 709 27.84 -46.66 44.00
C SER A 709 28.91 -46.29 45.04
N TRP A 710 29.89 -45.47 44.67
CA TRP A 710 30.89 -44.91 45.58
C TRP A 710 30.22 -44.03 46.66
N VAL A 711 29.34 -43.11 46.25
CA VAL A 711 28.61 -42.23 47.19
C VAL A 711 27.72 -43.02 48.15
N GLU A 712 27.06 -44.08 47.69
CA GLU A 712 26.22 -44.94 48.53
C GLU A 712 27.07 -45.81 49.50
N SER A 713 28.33 -46.12 49.15
CA SER A 713 29.31 -46.76 50.05
C SER A 713 29.78 -45.82 51.18
N GLU A 714 30.17 -44.58 50.86
CA GLU A 714 30.62 -43.62 51.88
C GLU A 714 29.50 -43.25 52.87
N LEU A 715 28.28 -43.02 52.37
CA LEU A 715 27.11 -42.76 53.22
C LEU A 715 26.82 -43.93 54.21
N ALA A 716 27.15 -45.17 53.83
CA ALA A 716 26.99 -46.34 54.69
C ALA A 716 28.04 -46.40 55.82
N LYS A 717 29.18 -45.70 55.72
CA LYS A 717 30.16 -45.57 56.81
C LYS A 717 29.65 -44.63 57.91
N PHE A 718 29.07 -43.49 57.54
CA PHE A 718 28.53 -42.51 58.49
C PHE A 718 27.38 -43.05 59.35
N LEU A 719 26.56 -43.96 58.82
CA LEU A 719 25.52 -44.65 59.60
C LEU A 719 26.07 -45.61 60.68
N ARG A 720 27.38 -45.91 60.68
CA ARG A 720 28.05 -46.71 61.72
C ARG A 720 28.65 -45.83 62.82
N THR A 721 28.98 -44.57 62.54
CA THR A 721 29.54 -43.62 63.52
C THR A 721 28.48 -42.76 64.21
N SER A 722 27.29 -42.57 63.64
CA SER A 722 26.20 -41.81 64.26
C SER A 722 25.51 -42.50 65.46
N ILE A 723 26.20 -43.44 66.12
CA ILE A 723 25.79 -44.12 67.36
C ILE A 723 26.59 -43.59 68.58
N SER A 724 27.66 -42.84 68.34
CA SER A 724 28.50 -42.19 69.37
C SER A 724 28.46 -40.66 69.23
N GLU A 725 28.31 -39.96 70.37
CA GLU A 725 28.52 -38.51 70.58
C GLU A 725 27.51 -37.57 69.87
N THR A 726 26.81 -36.59 70.46
CA THR A 726 26.69 -36.02 71.83
C THR A 726 27.84 -35.19 72.42
N SER A 727 28.13 -33.98 71.89
CA SER A 727 28.17 -32.71 72.69
C SER A 727 28.63 -31.41 71.97
N ASN A 728 27.81 -30.34 72.08
CA ASN A 728 28.11 -28.88 72.18
C ASN A 728 28.96 -28.05 71.14
N PRO A 729 28.85 -26.69 71.13
CA PRO A 729 29.10 -25.83 69.93
C PRO A 729 29.81 -24.44 70.11
N ALA A 730 29.90 -23.62 69.02
CA ALA A 730 29.60 -22.14 68.92
C ALA A 730 30.67 -21.10 68.39
N GLN A 731 30.16 -19.95 67.85
CA GLN A 731 30.73 -18.55 67.66
C GLN A 731 31.79 -18.21 66.56
N THR A 732 32.04 -16.93 66.11
CA THR A 732 31.23 -15.90 65.35
C THR A 732 32.06 -14.64 64.83
N GLU A 733 31.45 -13.73 64.02
CA GLU A 733 31.77 -12.26 63.73
C GLU A 733 32.54 -11.75 62.42
N ASP A 734 32.66 -10.41 62.19
CA ASP A 734 32.65 -9.67 60.86
C ASP A 734 33.43 -8.27 60.76
N ILE A 735 33.40 -7.53 59.60
CA ILE A 735 33.41 -6.03 59.32
C ILE A 735 34.48 -5.37 58.32
N SER A 736 34.05 -4.77 57.16
CA SER A 736 34.43 -3.50 56.37
C SER A 736 35.91 -3.09 55.90
N SER A 737 36.30 -2.04 55.09
CA SER A 737 35.78 -1.16 53.94
C SER A 737 36.81 -0.07 53.37
N ILE A 738 36.45 0.85 52.39
CA ILE A 738 37.05 2.20 51.94
C ILE A 738 37.90 2.34 50.57
N ALA A 739 38.04 3.55 49.93
CA ALA A 739 38.65 3.94 48.58
C ALA A 739 39.31 5.40 48.53
N SER A 740 39.78 6.18 47.49
CA SER A 740 39.84 6.36 45.96
C SER A 740 40.90 7.53 45.56
N HIS A 741 41.17 8.27 44.43
CA HIS A 741 40.89 8.47 42.93
C HIS A 741 41.75 9.69 42.29
N LYS A 742 42.15 9.80 40.96
CA LYS A 742 42.63 11.07 40.20
C LYS A 742 42.88 11.05 38.62
N LYS A 743 43.38 12.14 37.94
CA LYS A 743 43.17 12.57 36.48
C LYS A 743 44.20 13.56 35.75
N THR A 744 44.22 13.77 34.37
CA THR A 744 45.03 14.81 33.58
C THR A 744 44.57 15.23 32.09
N ASP A 745 45.36 15.97 31.22
CA ASP A 745 44.98 16.72 29.93
C ASP A 745 46.14 17.10 28.87
N LYS A 746 45.84 17.57 27.59
CA LYS A 746 46.60 18.43 26.54
C LYS A 746 47.24 17.85 25.20
N LYS A 747 47.64 18.59 24.09
CA LYS A 747 46.96 19.56 23.10
C LYS A 747 47.78 20.14 21.84
N THR A 748 47.23 20.13 20.58
CA THR A 748 47.32 21.08 19.35
C THR A 748 48.56 21.43 18.44
N THR A 749 48.40 21.57 17.07
CA THR A 749 48.86 22.70 16.11
C THR A 749 48.52 22.53 14.57
N LYS A 750 49.06 23.34 13.59
CA LYS A 750 48.23 24.13 12.59
C LYS A 750 48.86 24.68 11.23
N LYS A 751 48.25 24.40 10.03
CA LYS A 751 48.20 25.15 8.68
C LYS A 751 49.49 25.61 7.89
N ALA A 752 49.52 26.16 6.63
CA ALA A 752 48.83 25.97 5.30
C ALA A 752 49.30 27.03 4.20
N LEU A 753 49.19 26.82 2.84
CA LEU A 753 49.53 27.81 1.74
C LEU A 753 48.70 27.71 0.40
N ARG A 754 48.96 28.52 -0.68
CA ARG A 754 48.01 28.87 -1.80
C ARG A 754 48.63 29.53 -3.10
N ARG A 755 47.87 29.55 -4.25
CA ARG A 755 48.05 30.27 -5.60
C ARG A 755 48.68 29.41 -6.75
N ILE A 756 48.44 29.61 -8.07
CA ILE A 756 48.49 30.78 -9.01
C ILE A 756 47.29 30.83 -10.04
N LEU A 757 47.26 31.75 -11.04
CA LEU A 757 46.11 32.20 -11.86
C LEU A 757 46.33 32.29 -13.40
N SER A 758 45.24 32.07 -14.16
CA SER A 758 44.75 32.73 -15.42
C SER A 758 45.61 32.93 -16.70
N PHE A 759 45.01 32.64 -17.88
CA PHE A 759 44.88 33.59 -19.02
C PHE A 759 43.85 33.10 -20.09
N GLY A 760 43.33 34.02 -20.93
CA GLY A 760 42.60 33.71 -22.18
C GLY A 760 41.14 34.19 -22.22
N ALA A 761 40.83 35.22 -23.02
CA ALA A 761 39.46 35.75 -23.17
C ALA A 761 39.22 36.45 -24.53
N ILE A 762 37.94 36.64 -24.87
CA ILE A 762 37.38 37.47 -25.96
C ILE A 762 37.57 36.94 -27.40
N ALA A 763 36.73 35.99 -27.79
CA ALA A 763 36.36 35.72 -29.20
C ALA A 763 34.97 35.04 -29.28
N GLY A 764 33.90 35.74 -28.87
CA GLY A 764 32.54 35.15 -28.85
C GLY A 764 31.39 36.05 -28.32
N VAL A 765 31.67 37.33 -28.04
CA VAL A 765 30.75 38.26 -27.34
C VAL A 765 29.47 38.55 -28.15
N THR A 766 29.50 38.40 -29.48
CA THR A 766 28.39 38.72 -30.39
C THR A 766 27.31 37.64 -30.52
N LEU A 767 27.57 36.40 -30.10
CA LEU A 767 26.58 35.29 -30.16
C LEU A 767 26.05 34.93 -28.77
N ILE A 768 26.91 35.05 -27.75
CA ILE A 768 26.54 34.97 -26.34
C ILE A 768 25.53 36.07 -25.96
N GLY A 769 25.62 37.25 -26.60
CA GLY A 769 24.73 38.40 -26.35
C GLY A 769 23.25 38.18 -26.71
N PHE A 770 22.90 37.17 -27.51
CA PHE A 770 21.49 36.87 -27.84
C PHE A 770 20.88 35.87 -26.84
N ASN A 771 21.59 34.78 -26.52
CA ASN A 771 21.09 33.76 -25.58
C ASN A 771 21.13 34.21 -24.11
N LEU A 772 22.16 34.94 -23.66
CA LEU A 772 22.20 35.45 -22.28
C LEU A 772 21.21 36.61 -22.02
N PHE A 773 20.63 37.22 -23.06
CA PHE A 773 19.68 38.32 -22.90
C PHE A 773 18.27 37.84 -22.53
N PHE A 774 17.87 36.66 -23.01
CA PHE A 774 16.60 36.03 -22.62
C PHE A 774 16.72 35.24 -21.31
N GLN A 775 17.71 34.34 -21.18
CA GLN A 775 17.87 33.48 -19.98
C GLN A 775 18.13 34.22 -18.66
N ARG A 776 18.45 35.52 -18.68
CA ARG A 776 18.63 36.31 -17.45
C ARG A 776 17.36 36.95 -16.91
N ARG A 777 16.28 37.04 -17.71
CA ARG A 777 15.14 37.90 -17.37
C ARG A 777 14.03 37.21 -16.59
N GLU A 778 13.84 35.91 -16.79
CA GLU A 778 12.73 35.17 -16.17
C GLU A 778 12.82 35.12 -14.63
N PRO A 779 13.99 34.88 -14.00
CA PRO A 779 14.11 34.96 -12.54
C PRO A 779 13.86 36.37 -11.98
N GLU A 780 14.25 37.42 -12.72
CA GLU A 780 14.06 38.82 -12.33
C GLU A 780 12.57 39.23 -12.39
N VAL A 781 11.86 38.85 -13.47
CA VAL A 781 10.42 39.07 -13.62
C VAL A 781 9.64 38.26 -12.59
N PHE A 782 10.07 37.04 -12.26
CA PHE A 782 9.45 36.21 -11.22
C PHE A 782 9.62 36.81 -9.82
N GLN A 783 10.81 37.31 -9.49
CA GLN A 783 11.03 38.05 -8.24
C GLN A 783 10.18 39.32 -8.16
N GLN A 784 10.10 40.12 -9.23
CA GLN A 784 9.21 41.29 -9.30
C GLN A 784 7.73 40.91 -9.10
N GLY A 785 7.27 39.80 -9.68
CA GLY A 785 5.93 39.27 -9.44
C GLY A 785 5.67 38.92 -7.97
N ASN A 786 6.64 38.25 -7.33
CA ASN A 786 6.55 37.88 -5.91
C ASN A 786 6.61 39.10 -4.98
N GLU A 787 7.40 40.13 -5.32
CA GLU A 787 7.43 41.40 -4.59
C GLU A 787 6.08 42.13 -4.67
N LEU A 788 5.46 42.20 -5.85
CA LEU A 788 4.13 42.80 -6.04
C LEU A 788 3.03 42.00 -5.33
N LEU A 789 3.10 40.66 -5.37
CA LEU A 789 2.20 39.77 -4.62
C LEU A 789 2.28 40.02 -3.11
N ASN A 790 3.50 40.16 -2.58
CA ASN A 790 3.73 40.48 -1.15
C ASN A 790 3.32 41.92 -0.78
N GLN A 791 3.27 42.84 -1.74
CA GLN A 791 2.76 44.21 -1.56
C GLN A 791 1.22 44.28 -1.66
N GLY A 792 0.57 43.25 -2.18
CA GLY A 792 -0.88 43.22 -2.44
C GLY A 792 -1.30 43.79 -3.80
N GLU A 793 -0.35 44.14 -4.67
CA GLU A 793 -0.59 44.68 -6.02
C GLU A 793 -0.87 43.52 -7.00
N TYR A 794 -1.99 42.84 -6.76
CA TYR A 794 -2.27 41.52 -7.34
C TYR A 794 -2.40 41.52 -8.87
N LYS A 795 -2.89 42.60 -9.50
CA LYS A 795 -3.06 42.65 -10.97
C LYS A 795 -1.71 42.79 -11.66
N GLU A 796 -0.85 43.59 -11.06
CA GLU A 796 0.52 43.87 -11.47
C GLU A 796 1.38 42.61 -11.30
N ALA A 797 1.18 41.87 -10.20
CA ALA A 797 1.75 40.53 -10.00
C ALA A 797 1.27 39.53 -11.07
N ILE A 798 -0.04 39.44 -11.34
CA ILE A 798 -0.59 38.59 -12.41
C ILE A 798 0.02 38.95 -13.77
N ALA A 799 0.17 40.23 -14.09
CA ALA A 799 0.79 40.67 -15.34
C ALA A 799 2.27 40.26 -15.46
N LYS A 800 3.01 40.18 -14.34
CA LYS A 800 4.38 39.63 -14.32
C LYS A 800 4.40 38.12 -14.50
N TYR A 801 3.48 37.38 -13.90
CA TYR A 801 3.37 35.94 -14.12
C TYR A 801 2.90 35.61 -15.54
N ASP A 802 1.90 36.31 -16.07
CA ASP A 802 1.46 36.19 -17.48
C ASP A 802 2.60 36.50 -18.47
N GLN A 803 3.50 37.44 -18.14
CA GLN A 803 4.69 37.71 -18.94
C GLN A 803 5.66 36.51 -19.00
N ILE A 804 5.83 35.75 -17.90
CA ILE A 804 6.65 34.54 -17.87
C ILE A 804 5.94 33.39 -18.59
N LEU A 805 4.64 33.22 -18.35
CA LEU A 805 3.84 32.16 -18.96
C LEU A 805 3.66 32.33 -20.49
N ALA A 806 3.95 33.53 -21.01
CA ALA A 806 4.04 33.81 -22.44
C ALA A 806 5.41 33.45 -23.07
N SER A 807 6.48 33.25 -22.28
CA SER A 807 7.77 32.70 -22.75
C SER A 807 7.94 31.22 -22.43
N ASP A 808 7.63 30.81 -21.20
CA ASP A 808 7.56 29.41 -20.76
C ASP A 808 6.21 29.11 -20.09
N GLY A 809 5.30 28.52 -20.87
CA GLY A 809 4.01 28.02 -20.37
C GLY A 809 4.11 26.86 -19.37
N ASN A 810 5.30 26.26 -19.18
CA ASN A 810 5.56 25.19 -18.21
C ASN A 810 6.16 25.69 -16.89
N TYR A 811 6.25 27.02 -16.67
CA TYR A 811 6.80 27.58 -15.43
C TYR A 811 5.80 27.46 -14.26
N TYR A 812 5.70 26.27 -13.67
CA TYR A 812 4.64 25.92 -12.70
C TYR A 812 4.59 26.84 -11.46
N GLN A 813 5.71 27.42 -11.03
CA GLN A 813 5.73 28.37 -9.92
C GLN A 813 5.03 29.70 -10.29
N ALA A 814 5.08 30.12 -11.56
CA ALA A 814 4.35 31.30 -12.03
C ALA A 814 2.85 30.99 -12.11
N TRP A 815 2.44 29.81 -12.59
CA TRP A 815 1.04 29.36 -12.51
C TRP A 815 0.52 29.31 -11.06
N THR A 816 1.33 28.80 -10.13
CA THR A 816 0.98 28.71 -8.70
C THR A 816 0.83 30.11 -8.08
N ASN A 817 1.83 30.98 -8.24
CA ASN A 817 1.81 32.31 -7.62
C ASN A 817 0.81 33.26 -8.30
N ARG A 818 0.51 33.05 -9.59
CA ARG A 818 -0.64 33.66 -10.28
C ARG A 818 -1.97 33.21 -9.66
N GLY A 819 -2.10 31.94 -9.30
CA GLY A 819 -3.23 31.44 -8.51
C GLY A 819 -3.39 32.22 -7.20
N TYR A 820 -2.32 32.34 -6.41
CA TYR A 820 -2.34 33.13 -5.17
C TYR A 820 -2.65 34.62 -5.38
N ALA A 821 -2.18 35.25 -6.46
CA ALA A 821 -2.56 36.61 -6.81
C ALA A 821 -4.05 36.73 -7.21
N LEU A 822 -4.60 35.75 -7.94
CA LEU A 822 -6.02 35.67 -8.26
C LEU A 822 -6.90 35.44 -7.02
N ALA A 823 -6.40 34.73 -6.00
CA ALA A 823 -7.03 34.60 -4.69
C ALA A 823 -7.15 35.97 -3.99
N GLY A 824 -6.11 36.81 -4.09
CA GLY A 824 -6.13 38.20 -3.62
C GLY A 824 -7.19 39.07 -4.29
N LEU A 825 -7.50 38.80 -5.57
CA LEU A 825 -8.62 39.41 -6.31
C LEU A 825 -9.97 38.70 -6.11
N ARG A 826 -10.00 37.60 -5.36
CA ARG A 826 -11.16 36.70 -5.14
C ARG A 826 -11.72 36.07 -6.43
N ASP A 827 -10.90 35.92 -7.47
CA ASP A 827 -11.26 35.27 -8.74
C ASP A 827 -10.96 33.77 -8.66
N TYR A 828 -11.68 33.08 -7.77
CA TYR A 828 -11.39 31.69 -7.39
C TYR A 828 -11.53 30.68 -8.55
N ASN A 829 -12.29 31.02 -9.61
CA ASN A 829 -12.35 30.19 -10.82
C ASN A 829 -11.03 30.25 -11.60
N LYS A 830 -10.51 31.45 -11.89
CA LYS A 830 -9.19 31.57 -12.56
C LYS A 830 -8.03 31.13 -11.67
N MET A 831 -8.18 31.25 -10.35
CA MET A 831 -7.27 30.62 -9.39
C MET A 831 -7.25 29.11 -9.60
N LEU A 832 -8.42 28.45 -9.62
CA LEU A 832 -8.53 27.01 -9.84
C LEU A 832 -7.90 26.60 -11.18
N ASP A 833 -8.18 27.32 -12.27
CA ASP A 833 -7.55 27.08 -13.58
C ASP A 833 -6.01 27.13 -13.47
N SER A 834 -5.48 28.15 -12.79
CA SER A 834 -4.03 28.38 -12.66
C SER A 834 -3.35 27.34 -11.78
N CYS A 835 -3.90 27.03 -10.59
CA CYS A 835 -3.36 26.01 -9.70
C CYS A 835 -3.45 24.60 -10.31
N THR A 836 -4.56 24.27 -10.98
CA THR A 836 -4.73 22.98 -11.66
C THR A 836 -3.73 22.83 -12.81
N THR A 837 -3.48 23.91 -13.56
CA THR A 837 -2.46 23.92 -14.61
C THR A 837 -1.05 23.69 -14.03
N ALA A 838 -0.70 24.33 -12.91
CA ALA A 838 0.56 24.06 -12.21
C ALA A 838 0.71 22.60 -11.77
N ALA A 839 -0.34 22.01 -11.18
CA ALA A 839 -0.34 20.63 -10.69
C ALA A 839 -0.31 19.57 -11.82
N ILE A 840 -0.79 19.92 -13.03
CA ILE A 840 -0.66 19.09 -14.24
C ILE A 840 0.78 19.15 -14.81
N ILE A 841 1.42 20.31 -14.74
CA ILE A 841 2.78 20.54 -15.28
C ILE A 841 3.85 19.88 -14.41
N GLU A 842 3.78 20.05 -13.09
CA GLU A 842 4.68 19.41 -12.13
C GLU A 842 3.86 18.71 -11.03
N PRO A 843 3.53 17.42 -11.20
CA PRO A 843 2.74 16.66 -10.23
C PRO A 843 3.36 16.53 -8.83
N LYS A 844 4.67 16.80 -8.64
CA LYS A 844 5.31 16.89 -7.32
C LYS A 844 5.17 18.27 -6.65
N ALA A 845 4.62 19.29 -7.31
CA ALA A 845 4.50 20.63 -6.75
C ALA A 845 3.46 20.69 -5.63
N VAL A 846 3.90 20.46 -4.38
CA VAL A 846 3.05 20.46 -3.17
C VAL A 846 2.18 21.72 -3.06
N TYR A 847 2.76 22.89 -3.30
CA TYR A 847 2.03 24.16 -3.25
C TYR A 847 1.09 24.38 -4.43
N ALA A 848 1.25 23.67 -5.56
CA ALA A 848 0.25 23.68 -6.63
C ALA A 848 -1.01 22.90 -6.24
N TRP A 849 -0.85 21.72 -5.62
CA TRP A 849 -1.96 20.95 -5.04
C TRP A 849 -2.65 21.70 -3.89
N ASN A 850 -1.89 22.36 -3.02
CA ASN A 850 -2.45 23.20 -1.96
C ASN A 850 -3.19 24.43 -2.52
N CYS A 851 -2.61 25.16 -3.48
CA CYS A 851 -3.27 26.23 -4.24
C CYS A 851 -4.60 25.74 -4.85
N GLN A 852 -4.61 24.54 -5.45
CA GLN A 852 -5.82 23.96 -6.03
C GLN A 852 -6.87 23.65 -4.95
N GLY A 853 -6.46 23.09 -3.82
CA GLY A 853 -7.34 22.86 -2.67
C GLY A 853 -7.92 24.15 -2.09
N GLU A 854 -7.12 25.21 -1.95
CA GLU A 854 -7.59 26.52 -1.49
C GLU A 854 -8.62 27.14 -2.46
N ALA A 855 -8.41 26.99 -3.78
CA ALA A 855 -9.36 27.43 -4.79
C ALA A 855 -10.70 26.69 -4.67
N LEU A 856 -10.66 25.36 -4.60
CA LEU A 856 -11.82 24.49 -4.42
C LEU A 856 -12.56 24.78 -3.11
N HIS A 857 -11.85 25.03 -2.01
CA HIS A 857 -12.42 25.43 -0.73
C HIS A 857 -13.22 26.75 -0.85
N ASN A 858 -12.64 27.77 -1.48
CA ASN A 858 -13.31 29.07 -1.66
C ASN A 858 -14.50 28.97 -2.63
N LEU A 859 -14.47 28.04 -3.58
CA LEU A 859 -15.60 27.65 -4.44
C LEU A 859 -16.62 26.72 -3.74
N LYS A 860 -16.37 26.32 -2.49
CA LYS A 860 -17.18 25.41 -1.65
C LYS A 860 -17.28 23.96 -2.15
N GLN A 861 -16.31 23.54 -2.96
CA GLN A 861 -16.16 22.17 -3.45
C GLN A 861 -15.29 21.38 -2.47
N TYR A 862 -15.75 21.23 -1.23
CA TYR A 862 -14.93 20.84 -0.09
C TYR A 862 -14.35 19.42 -0.18
N GLU A 863 -15.09 18.45 -0.72
CA GLU A 863 -14.62 17.08 -0.95
C GLU A 863 -13.45 17.06 -1.95
N GLN A 864 -13.54 17.89 -2.99
CA GLN A 864 -12.49 18.05 -4.01
C GLN A 864 -11.28 18.79 -3.43
N ALA A 865 -11.51 19.79 -2.57
CA ALA A 865 -10.46 20.47 -1.83
C ALA A 865 -9.69 19.49 -0.92
N ILE A 866 -10.40 18.65 -0.15
CA ILE A 866 -9.82 17.60 0.69
C ILE A 866 -9.01 16.61 -0.15
N ALA A 867 -9.48 16.23 -1.34
CA ALA A 867 -8.72 15.38 -2.26
C ALA A 867 -7.40 16.04 -2.73
N ALA A 868 -7.40 17.34 -3.01
CA ALA A 868 -6.19 18.09 -3.37
C ALA A 868 -5.22 18.27 -2.18
N PHE A 869 -5.70 18.57 -0.98
CA PHE A 869 -4.85 18.61 0.22
C PHE A 869 -4.28 17.24 0.58
N ASN A 870 -5.05 16.16 0.41
CA ASN A 870 -4.54 14.79 0.55
C ASN A 870 -3.43 14.47 -0.47
N LYS A 871 -3.40 15.09 -1.66
CA LYS A 871 -2.28 14.97 -2.61
C LYS A 871 -1.03 15.69 -2.11
N ALA A 872 -1.16 16.91 -1.58
CA ALA A 872 -0.04 17.64 -0.98
C ALA A 872 0.56 16.85 0.21
N ILE A 873 -0.28 16.42 1.16
CA ILE A 873 0.12 15.62 2.34
C ILE A 873 0.79 14.29 1.94
N ALA A 874 0.36 13.65 0.85
CA ALA A 874 0.95 12.40 0.38
C ALA A 874 2.33 12.57 -0.30
N ILE A 875 2.74 13.80 -0.62
CA ILE A 875 4.05 14.14 -1.18
C ILE A 875 4.97 14.69 -0.07
N GLU A 876 4.44 15.59 0.77
CA GLU A 876 5.16 16.21 1.90
C GLU A 876 4.24 16.27 3.13
N PRO A 877 4.35 15.30 4.06
CA PRO A 877 3.43 15.19 5.20
C PRO A 877 3.80 16.12 6.37
N ASP A 878 5.04 16.60 6.43
CA ASP A 878 5.59 17.43 7.53
C ASP A 878 5.30 18.96 7.37
N ASP A 879 4.62 19.42 6.32
CA ASP A 879 4.13 20.81 6.25
C ASP A 879 2.73 20.93 6.92
N PRO A 880 2.59 21.68 8.03
CA PRO A 880 1.33 21.78 8.75
C PRO A 880 0.24 22.56 7.99
N VAL A 881 0.59 23.37 6.98
CA VAL A 881 -0.38 24.19 6.20
C VAL A 881 -1.40 23.32 5.49
N PHE A 882 -0.98 22.17 4.93
CA PHE A 882 -1.88 21.27 4.20
C PHE A 882 -2.91 20.62 5.15
N TRP A 883 -2.49 20.29 6.37
CA TRP A 883 -3.36 19.77 7.43
C TRP A 883 -4.35 20.84 7.93
N ILE A 884 -3.89 22.08 8.12
CA ILE A 884 -4.74 23.24 8.46
C ILE A 884 -5.84 23.42 7.40
N ASN A 885 -5.46 23.53 6.12
CA ASN A 885 -6.38 23.80 5.01
C ASN A 885 -7.37 22.64 4.76
N LYS A 886 -6.92 21.39 4.97
CA LYS A 886 -7.80 20.21 5.01
C LYS A 886 -8.83 20.30 6.14
N SER A 887 -8.41 20.68 7.35
CA SER A 887 -9.33 20.82 8.50
C SER A 887 -10.40 21.91 8.25
N GLU A 888 -10.05 23.03 7.61
CA GLU A 888 -11.02 24.07 7.24
C GLU A 888 -12.10 23.52 6.30
N SER A 889 -11.72 22.64 5.38
CA SER A 889 -12.62 22.04 4.39
C SER A 889 -13.52 20.95 4.99
N LEU A 890 -13.01 20.17 5.94
CA LEU A 890 -13.81 19.24 6.74
C LEU A 890 -14.87 19.98 7.59
N LEU A 891 -14.54 21.15 8.12
CA LEU A 891 -15.53 22.03 8.79
C LEU A 891 -16.52 22.64 7.80
N GLY A 892 -16.12 22.90 6.55
CA GLY A 892 -17.05 23.22 5.46
C GLY A 892 -18.14 22.16 5.25
N LEU A 893 -17.80 20.89 5.48
CA LEU A 893 -18.73 19.74 5.45
C LEU A 893 -19.39 19.43 6.81
N LYS A 894 -18.98 20.10 7.89
CA LYS A 894 -19.36 19.82 9.30
C LYS A 894 -18.88 18.46 9.83
N HIS A 895 -17.80 17.93 9.27
CA HIS A 895 -17.11 16.73 9.76
C HIS A 895 -16.20 17.12 10.94
N SER A 896 -16.82 17.53 12.07
CA SER A 896 -16.13 18.13 13.21
C SER A 896 -15.08 17.21 13.87
N GLU A 897 -15.38 15.92 14.00
CA GLU A 897 -14.46 14.92 14.56
C GLU A 897 -13.20 14.74 13.68
N GLU A 898 -13.38 14.54 12.37
CA GLU A 898 -12.27 14.41 11.42
C GLU A 898 -11.44 15.71 11.34
N ALA A 899 -12.11 16.87 11.37
CA ALA A 899 -11.43 18.16 11.40
C ALA A 899 -10.59 18.34 12.67
N LEU A 900 -11.10 17.90 13.82
CA LEU A 900 -10.39 17.98 15.11
C LEU A 900 -9.15 17.09 15.12
N ALA A 901 -9.25 15.83 14.66
CA ALA A 901 -8.09 14.96 14.50
C ALA A 901 -7.07 15.52 13.49
N THR A 902 -7.55 16.08 12.36
CA THR A 902 -6.70 16.67 11.32
C THR A 902 -5.93 17.90 11.83
N ILE A 903 -6.56 18.78 12.62
CA ILE A 903 -5.91 20.00 13.15
C ILE A 903 -5.02 19.71 14.36
N GLU A 904 -5.26 18.63 15.10
CA GLU A 904 -4.34 18.16 16.15
C GLU A 904 -3.00 17.68 15.56
N GLN A 905 -3.03 16.93 14.46
CA GLN A 905 -1.80 16.57 13.71
C GLN A 905 -1.04 17.81 13.21
N ALA A 906 -1.75 18.85 12.74
CA ALA A 906 -1.10 20.11 12.35
C ALA A 906 -0.40 20.81 13.53
N ILE A 907 -0.99 20.75 14.73
CA ILE A 907 -0.41 21.35 15.95
C ILE A 907 0.81 20.54 16.42
N GLU A 908 0.75 19.21 16.40
CA GLU A 908 1.91 18.35 16.71
C GLU A 908 3.11 18.63 15.78
N ILE A 909 2.86 18.81 14.48
CA ILE A 909 3.88 19.20 13.49
C ILE A 909 4.45 20.60 13.81
N LEU A 910 3.59 21.59 14.12
CA LEU A 910 4.03 22.93 14.50
C LEU A 910 4.88 22.94 15.78
N GLU A 911 4.51 22.14 16.80
CA GLU A 911 5.28 22.00 18.05
C GLU A 911 6.64 21.35 17.83
N LYS A 912 6.74 20.35 16.94
CA LYS A 912 8.01 19.76 16.48
C LYS A 912 8.89 20.80 15.80
N ILE A 913 8.36 21.54 14.81
CA ILE A 913 9.08 22.60 14.10
C ILE A 913 9.55 23.70 15.06
N GLN A 914 8.74 24.05 16.07
CA GLN A 914 9.09 25.03 17.10
C GLN A 914 10.23 24.56 18.02
N GLN A 915 10.27 23.28 18.37
CA GLN A 915 11.36 22.68 19.15
C GLN A 915 12.69 22.64 18.37
N GLU A 916 12.63 22.38 17.07
CA GLU A 916 13.80 22.29 16.19
C GLU A 916 14.37 23.68 15.82
N ASN A 917 13.52 24.66 15.53
CA ASN A 917 13.93 25.97 14.96
C ASN A 917 13.77 27.17 15.91
N GLY A 918 13.12 26.99 17.06
CA GLY A 918 12.92 28.03 18.09
C GLY A 918 11.62 28.84 17.93
N SER A 919 11.18 29.44 19.04
CA SER A 919 9.79 29.90 19.25
C SER A 919 9.18 30.91 18.27
N ASN A 920 9.96 31.61 17.45
CA ASN A 920 9.45 32.77 16.71
C ASN A 920 9.05 32.50 15.25
N SER A 921 9.31 31.30 14.70
CA SER A 921 9.15 31.08 13.25
C SER A 921 7.72 30.85 12.76
N MET A 922 6.82 30.29 13.58
CA MET A 922 5.51 29.76 13.16
C MET A 922 4.31 30.40 13.89
N ILE A 923 4.48 31.62 14.42
CA ILE A 923 3.51 32.28 15.32
C ILE A 923 2.13 32.45 14.66
N ARG A 924 2.09 32.75 13.36
CA ARG A 924 0.84 32.95 12.62
C ARG A 924 0.11 31.62 12.43
N GLU A 925 0.85 30.59 12.10
CA GLU A 925 0.37 29.25 11.74
C GLU A 925 -0.21 28.55 12.98
N PHE A 926 0.42 28.69 14.15
CA PHE A 926 -0.18 28.34 15.43
C PHE A 926 -1.50 29.07 15.71
N SER A 927 -1.56 30.39 15.48
CA SER A 927 -2.78 31.16 15.72
C SER A 927 -3.95 30.71 14.82
N VAL A 928 -3.67 30.41 13.55
CA VAL A 928 -4.64 29.82 12.61
C VAL A 928 -5.06 28.42 13.07
N ALA A 929 -4.10 27.55 13.43
CA ALA A 929 -4.38 26.17 13.84
C ALA A 929 -5.25 26.09 15.10
N TRP A 930 -4.90 26.83 16.15
CA TRP A 930 -5.69 26.92 17.38
C TRP A 930 -7.08 27.53 17.13
N SER A 931 -7.21 28.49 16.22
CA SER A 931 -8.51 29.06 15.81
C SER A 931 -9.38 28.05 15.03
N SER A 932 -8.78 27.19 14.22
CA SER A 932 -9.48 26.08 13.54
C SER A 932 -9.88 24.97 14.51
N LYS A 933 -9.03 24.60 15.46
CA LYS A 933 -9.38 23.68 16.55
C LYS A 933 -10.53 24.20 17.40
N ALA A 934 -10.51 25.49 17.73
CA ALA A 934 -11.60 26.16 18.43
C ALA A 934 -12.92 26.11 17.64
N ARG A 935 -12.90 26.32 16.32
CA ARG A 935 -14.08 26.18 15.46
C ARG A 935 -14.59 24.73 15.45
N ALA A 936 -13.72 23.72 15.36
CA ALA A 936 -14.10 22.31 15.39
C ALA A 936 -14.77 21.92 16.71
N LEU A 937 -14.14 22.26 17.85
CA LEU A 937 -14.72 22.10 19.19
C LEU A 937 -16.08 22.80 19.32
N LYS A 938 -16.25 23.96 18.66
CA LYS A 938 -17.52 24.70 18.68
C LYS A 938 -18.64 24.00 17.93
N GLU A 939 -18.36 23.38 16.78
CA GLU A 939 -19.35 22.60 16.04
C GLU A 939 -19.75 21.33 16.82
N ASP A 940 -18.78 20.73 17.51
CA ASP A 940 -18.96 19.65 18.51
C ASP A 940 -19.60 20.12 19.85
N ARG A 941 -20.01 21.41 19.93
CA ARG A 941 -20.66 22.07 21.09
C ARG A 941 -19.82 22.11 22.38
N ARG A 942 -18.53 21.82 22.32
CA ARG A 942 -17.57 21.90 23.44
C ARG A 942 -17.10 23.33 23.64
N ASP A 943 -18.06 24.22 23.95
CA ASP A 943 -17.86 25.66 23.91
C ASP A 943 -16.81 26.19 24.90
N GLU A 944 -16.62 25.61 26.10
CA GLU A 944 -15.53 26.05 27.01
C GLU A 944 -14.14 25.63 26.47
N GLU A 945 -13.99 24.42 25.90
CA GLU A 945 -12.75 24.01 25.24
C GLU A 945 -12.46 24.86 23.99
N ALA A 946 -13.51 25.24 23.25
CA ALA A 946 -13.42 26.19 22.14
C ALA A 946 -12.98 27.58 22.62
N LEU A 947 -13.43 28.04 23.80
CA LEU A 947 -13.00 29.30 24.40
C LEU A 947 -11.50 29.25 24.74
N ASP A 948 -11.03 28.17 25.34
CA ASP A 948 -9.60 27.98 25.65
C ASP A 948 -8.74 27.87 24.39
N ALA A 949 -9.19 27.16 23.36
CA ALA A 949 -8.50 27.10 22.07
C ALA A 949 -8.46 28.48 21.38
N TYR A 950 -9.51 29.30 21.48
CA TYR A 950 -9.45 30.70 21.01
C TYR A 950 -8.55 31.58 21.89
N ASN A 951 -8.46 31.34 23.19
CA ASN A 951 -7.48 32.02 24.05
C ASN A 951 -6.05 31.69 23.62
N ARG A 952 -5.73 30.40 23.37
CA ARG A 952 -4.43 29.96 22.82
C ARG A 952 -4.11 30.63 21.48
N ALA A 953 -5.07 30.69 20.55
CA ALA A 953 -4.87 31.37 19.27
C ALA A 953 -4.44 32.85 19.44
N LEU A 954 -4.97 33.52 20.48
CA LEU A 954 -4.66 34.92 20.81
C LEU A 954 -3.41 35.10 21.68
N GLU A 955 -2.89 34.06 22.34
CA GLU A 955 -1.56 34.07 22.97
C GLU A 955 -0.45 34.21 21.91
N TYR A 956 -0.60 33.50 20.78
CA TYR A 956 0.32 33.62 19.64
C TYR A 956 0.12 34.93 18.86
N SER A 957 -1.13 35.29 18.51
CA SER A 957 -1.41 36.51 17.74
C SER A 957 -2.59 37.30 18.32
N PRO A 958 -2.34 38.25 19.23
CA PRO A 958 -3.40 39.01 19.93
C PRO A 958 -4.33 39.82 19.01
N ASP A 959 -3.87 40.18 17.80
CA ASP A 959 -4.62 40.94 16.79
C ASP A 959 -5.39 40.05 15.78
N TYR A 960 -5.31 38.72 15.87
CA TYR A 960 -5.88 37.82 14.86
C TYR A 960 -7.43 37.80 14.91
N PHE A 961 -8.03 38.61 14.03
CA PHE A 961 -9.47 38.88 14.00
C PHE A 961 -10.38 37.63 14.01
N PRO A 962 -10.11 36.53 13.26
CA PRO A 962 -10.95 35.33 13.31
C PRO A 962 -11.04 34.72 14.71
N ALA A 963 -9.95 34.72 15.48
CA ALA A 963 -9.95 34.23 16.86
C ALA A 963 -10.61 35.21 17.83
N GLN A 964 -10.39 36.53 17.68
CA GLN A 964 -11.09 37.55 18.48
C GLN A 964 -12.62 37.45 18.29
N ARG A 965 -13.07 37.34 17.03
CA ARG A 965 -14.47 37.14 16.64
C ARG A 965 -15.02 35.81 17.15
N GLY A 966 -14.27 34.72 16.99
CA GLY A 966 -14.63 33.38 17.45
C GLY A 966 -14.85 33.32 18.96
N LYS A 967 -13.90 33.84 19.73
CA LYS A 967 -13.99 34.02 21.20
C LYS A 967 -15.25 34.76 21.61
N GLY A 968 -15.54 35.90 20.98
CA GLY A 968 -16.76 36.67 21.25
C GLY A 968 -18.04 35.86 21.00
N ILE A 969 -18.10 35.09 19.90
CA ILE A 969 -19.24 34.23 19.56
C ILE A 969 -19.40 33.06 20.53
N VAL A 970 -18.30 32.45 20.99
CA VAL A 970 -18.31 31.39 22.00
C VAL A 970 -18.79 31.92 23.36
N LEU A 971 -18.32 33.09 23.78
CA LEU A 971 -18.82 33.77 24.97
C LEU A 971 -20.33 34.08 24.89
N GLN A 972 -20.91 34.22 23.69
CA GLN A 972 -22.37 34.33 23.53
C GLN A 972 -23.09 32.99 23.73
N SER A 973 -22.59 31.88 23.22
CA SER A 973 -23.26 30.58 23.40
C SER A 973 -23.09 30.01 24.82
N LEU A 974 -22.02 30.36 25.51
CA LEU A 974 -21.85 30.16 26.96
C LEU A 974 -22.73 31.09 27.83
N GLY A 975 -23.52 31.99 27.24
CA GLY A 975 -24.35 32.96 27.96
C GLY A 975 -23.57 34.09 28.66
N ARG A 976 -22.25 34.15 28.46
CA ARG A 976 -21.31 35.15 29.02
C ARG A 976 -21.35 36.48 28.25
N TYR A 977 -22.57 36.95 27.96
CA TYR A 977 -22.83 38.09 27.06
C TYR A 977 -22.11 39.38 27.43
N LYS A 978 -21.88 39.65 28.72
CA LYS A 978 -21.14 40.84 29.19
C LYS A 978 -19.67 40.80 28.77
N GLU A 979 -19.04 39.63 28.84
CA GLU A 979 -17.66 39.42 28.41
C GLU A 979 -17.57 39.44 26.87
N ALA A 980 -18.53 38.83 26.18
CA ALA A 980 -18.63 38.92 24.72
C ALA A 980 -18.70 40.38 24.24
N ILE A 981 -19.52 41.23 24.89
CA ILE A 981 -19.61 42.66 24.57
C ILE A 981 -18.28 43.38 24.82
N GLN A 982 -17.59 43.11 25.93
CA GLN A 982 -16.27 43.69 26.20
C GLN A 982 -15.23 43.30 25.15
N GLU A 983 -15.24 42.06 24.68
CA GLU A 983 -14.36 41.61 23.60
C GLU A 983 -14.71 42.29 22.28
N PHE A 984 -15.99 42.33 21.89
CA PHE A 984 -16.43 43.06 20.70
C PHE A 984 -16.08 44.56 20.77
N ASP A 985 -16.16 45.20 21.94
CA ASP A 985 -15.71 46.58 22.13
C ASP A 985 -14.20 46.76 21.95
N ARG A 986 -13.36 45.80 22.37
CA ARG A 986 -11.92 45.83 22.06
C ARG A 986 -11.66 45.79 20.55
N ILE A 987 -12.36 44.91 19.83
CA ILE A 987 -12.21 44.76 18.38
C ILE A 987 -12.68 46.02 17.63
N LEU A 988 -13.81 46.61 18.03
CA LEU A 988 -14.35 47.84 17.42
C LEU A 988 -13.43 49.06 17.61
N ASN A 989 -12.78 49.16 18.77
CA ASN A 989 -11.81 50.21 19.08
C ASN A 989 -10.45 50.03 18.37
N ASN A 990 -10.18 48.87 17.77
CA ASN A 990 -8.92 48.62 17.05
C ASN A 990 -8.94 49.32 15.67
N PRO A 991 -7.99 50.21 15.36
CA PRO A 991 -7.96 50.92 14.09
C PRO A 991 -7.70 49.98 12.89
N LYS A 992 -7.03 48.84 13.09
CA LYS A 992 -6.63 47.90 12.01
C LYS A 992 -7.82 47.20 11.32
N GLN A 993 -8.94 47.01 12.03
CA GLN A 993 -10.07 46.23 11.52
C GLN A 993 -10.82 46.99 10.41
N THR A 994 -11.20 46.31 9.32
CA THR A 994 -11.86 46.95 8.17
C THR A 994 -13.31 47.33 8.47
N SER A 995 -13.93 48.11 7.57
CA SER A 995 -15.37 48.43 7.65
C SER A 995 -16.25 47.18 7.64
N GLN A 996 -15.87 46.11 6.91
CA GLN A 996 -16.62 44.86 6.91
C GLN A 996 -16.49 44.13 8.26
N ASP A 997 -15.27 44.02 8.80
CA ASP A 997 -15.01 43.35 10.08
C ASP A 997 -15.78 44.05 11.21
N LYS A 998 -15.72 45.39 11.23
CA LYS A 998 -16.47 46.22 12.19
C LYS A 998 -17.99 46.07 12.02
N ALA A 999 -18.51 45.89 10.80
CA ALA A 999 -19.93 45.63 10.59
C ALA A 999 -20.37 44.29 11.20
N GLU A 1000 -19.57 43.24 11.04
CA GLU A 1000 -19.86 41.91 11.58
C GLU A 1000 -19.75 41.90 13.11
N VAL A 1001 -18.75 42.58 13.70
CA VAL A 1001 -18.64 42.74 15.16
C VAL A 1001 -19.81 43.54 15.74
N TRP A 1002 -20.23 44.63 15.10
CA TRP A 1002 -21.43 45.37 15.52
C TRP A 1002 -22.69 44.50 15.49
N PHE A 1003 -22.82 43.60 14.52
CA PHE A 1003 -23.91 42.63 14.46
C PHE A 1003 -23.87 41.63 15.64
N TYR A 1004 -22.74 40.97 15.90
CA TYR A 1004 -22.63 40.04 17.03
C TYR A 1004 -22.81 40.74 18.39
N LYS A 1005 -22.27 41.96 18.56
CA LYS A 1005 -22.53 42.81 19.73
C LYS A 1005 -24.02 43.15 19.89
N GLY A 1006 -24.72 43.44 18.79
CA GLY A 1006 -26.17 43.63 18.79
C GLY A 1006 -26.93 42.40 19.29
N LEU A 1007 -26.54 41.19 18.86
CA LEU A 1007 -27.12 39.95 19.36
C LEU A 1007 -26.89 39.75 20.87
N ALA A 1008 -25.69 40.05 21.38
CA ALA A 1008 -25.39 39.95 22.82
C ALA A 1008 -26.21 40.95 23.66
N LEU A 1009 -26.35 42.19 23.19
CA LEU A 1009 -27.20 43.21 23.82
C LEU A 1009 -28.68 42.83 23.81
N CYS A 1010 -29.13 42.12 22.77
CA CYS A 1010 -30.49 41.59 22.68
C CYS A 1010 -30.77 40.55 23.78
N GLN A 1011 -29.86 39.59 23.97
CA GLN A 1011 -29.99 38.57 25.03
C GLN A 1011 -29.90 39.15 26.45
N LEU A 1012 -29.18 40.26 26.63
CA LEU A 1012 -29.18 41.04 27.88
C LEU A 1012 -30.41 41.94 28.07
N GLN A 1013 -31.46 41.78 27.24
CA GLN A 1013 -32.71 42.56 27.29
C GLN A 1013 -32.48 44.08 27.15
N GLN A 1014 -31.51 44.49 26.32
CA GLN A 1014 -31.23 45.89 26.00
C GLN A 1014 -31.57 46.24 24.53
N PRO A 1015 -32.85 46.17 24.13
CA PRO A 1015 -33.23 46.33 22.71
C PRO A 1015 -32.82 47.70 22.15
N ARG A 1016 -32.88 48.79 22.94
CA ARG A 1016 -32.48 50.13 22.48
C ARG A 1016 -31.00 50.22 22.05
N THR A 1017 -30.09 49.57 22.77
CA THR A 1017 -28.66 49.55 22.42
C THR A 1017 -28.36 48.51 21.35
N ALA A 1018 -29.03 47.35 21.36
CA ALA A 1018 -28.97 46.35 20.29
C ALA A 1018 -29.40 46.93 18.92
N LEU A 1019 -30.54 47.63 18.87
CA LEU A 1019 -31.03 48.33 17.67
C LEU A 1019 -30.08 49.44 17.19
N SER A 1020 -29.26 50.02 18.07
CA SER A 1020 -28.20 50.96 17.70
C SER A 1020 -27.00 50.24 17.08
N ALA A 1021 -26.58 49.12 17.67
CA ALA A 1021 -25.51 48.28 17.14
C ALA A 1021 -25.84 47.73 15.73
N PHE A 1022 -27.07 47.23 15.52
CA PHE A 1022 -27.50 46.79 14.19
C PHE A 1022 -27.59 47.93 13.16
N LYS A 1023 -27.87 49.18 13.58
CA LYS A 1023 -27.83 50.35 12.67
C LYS A 1023 -26.40 50.66 12.21
N GLU A 1024 -25.41 50.62 13.12
CA GLU A 1024 -24.01 50.83 12.74
C GLU A 1024 -23.46 49.68 11.89
N ALA A 1025 -23.88 48.42 12.14
CA ALA A 1025 -23.59 47.29 11.25
C ALA A 1025 -24.09 47.53 9.81
N LEU A 1026 -25.36 47.95 9.65
CA LEU A 1026 -25.97 48.21 8.35
C LEU A 1026 -25.42 49.45 7.63
N LYS A 1027 -24.93 50.44 8.38
CA LYS A 1027 -24.26 51.64 7.87
C LYS A 1027 -22.87 51.32 7.30
N LEU A 1028 -22.15 50.37 7.90
CA LEU A 1028 -20.85 49.90 7.44
C LEU A 1028 -20.96 48.83 6.33
N LYS A 1029 -22.02 48.03 6.33
CA LYS A 1029 -22.32 46.98 5.34
C LYS A 1029 -23.80 47.07 4.89
N PRO A 1030 -24.13 47.97 3.93
CA PRO A 1030 -25.48 48.09 3.40
C PRO A 1030 -25.99 46.77 2.82
N GLY A 1031 -27.25 46.43 3.06
CA GLY A 1031 -27.85 45.17 2.61
C GLY A 1031 -27.39 43.92 3.37
N TYR A 1032 -26.81 44.06 4.57
CA TYR A 1032 -26.45 42.94 5.45
C TYR A 1032 -27.72 42.30 6.07
N LYS A 1033 -28.37 41.43 5.28
CA LYS A 1033 -29.68 40.80 5.54
C LYS A 1033 -29.83 40.20 6.94
N GLU A 1034 -28.76 39.61 7.48
CA GLU A 1034 -28.72 39.03 8.82
C GLU A 1034 -28.92 40.10 9.89
N ALA A 1035 -28.27 41.26 9.74
CA ALA A 1035 -28.44 42.41 10.63
C ALA A 1035 -29.79 43.12 10.44
N GLU A 1036 -30.34 43.15 9.22
CA GLU A 1036 -31.71 43.61 8.97
C GLU A 1036 -32.74 42.72 9.69
N LYS A 1037 -32.61 41.40 9.55
CA LYS A 1037 -33.48 40.43 10.23
C LYS A 1037 -33.36 40.51 11.75
N ALA A 1038 -32.13 40.52 12.28
CA ALA A 1038 -31.90 40.59 13.73
C ALA A 1038 -32.44 41.88 14.35
N LYS A 1039 -32.32 43.02 13.65
CA LYS A 1039 -32.93 44.31 14.00
C LYS A 1039 -34.46 44.26 14.02
N MET A 1040 -35.09 43.50 13.14
CA MET A 1040 -36.55 43.32 13.14
C MET A 1040 -37.05 42.34 14.22
N THR A 1041 -36.23 41.36 14.63
CA THR A 1041 -36.57 40.40 15.69
C THR A 1041 -36.22 40.85 17.11
N CYS A 1042 -35.35 41.86 17.26
CA CYS A 1042 -34.93 42.41 18.56
C CYS A 1042 -35.77 43.64 18.96
N GLY A 1043 -37.10 43.49 18.92
CA GLY A 1043 -38.09 44.53 19.24
C GLY A 1043 -38.64 44.42 20.65
#